data_AF-A0A023BCL2-F1
#
_entry.id   AF-A0A023BCL2-F1
#
_cell.length_a   1.000
_cell.length_b   1.000
_cell.length_c   1.000
_cell.angle_alpha   90.00
_cell.angle_beta   90.00
_cell.angle_gamma   90.00
#
_symmetry.space_group_name_H-M   'P 1'
#
loop_
_entity.id
_entity.type
_entity.pdbx_description
1 polymer ?
#
loop_
_entity_poly.entity_id
_entity_poly.type
_entity_poly.pdbx_seq_one_letter_code
_entity_poly.pdbx_strand_id
1 'polypeptide(L)'
;MHTSDVVAATSFPPRISVACVEGGECEIQQTSAPGTSTASATGSEHRAGASNPSVSGVNIAVSDASAAKTVKVSEFVTKIVKECVERERLAGCQLSAAARMLVAAAAFEEIPAVLARRTMRNMGRSVRSVSWCWAQLALLLQSGLSKEAFARLETIARTVTPIAPTAQPGWQVIAAGLDKRATYGDLSRWIEPLRQDRQQNDGWTVGDSICFEWLPSGLRALPETEYSIQMVLAAIELTRLINPRDALPWRNSKGLPLATALRKFWGPHMFGELLHILRAQYYPSPDISDDWLASCILHPATADADQLSSLYRKCFGVGFELPPQHLPPQHLPLQHLPLQHLPLQHLPLQHLPPQHLPLQHLPTRRLPPQRLPPQKTLFPETAAVTDVALEARTSFLLRQYTQERMPGAAEAASVAAATIQANVVQRRTAFLARVISECQSQESGLRDVKASELAELVSGWLQTALREVNGNGVVLVPVNFSMCSWRWLQLAGVMIEKMDGDRLQGMLSQAETVIPRPKNVGKQWYLACVLDALISRALLNVWLTDKFGLTEPGWFSPEVLYVEYFPHDNPVRLPITPNGERLVLAVCSLMRWLTLAEINYHQKFNKVATGLTLFPNKRNESAKQMQMELGQFLLSELVALWRDGMQAANIVTDCAYVGIMLTLARRPNVETRGAFIRWAKIGNGRRRMNPDHGDQPQKRSR
;
A
#
# COMPACT_ATOMS: atom_id res chain seq x y z
N MET A 1 -23.81 51.49 2.01
CA MET A 1 -24.32 52.43 3.02
C MET A 1 -25.40 51.73 3.84
N HIS A 2 -25.03 51.15 4.99
CA HIS A 2 -25.67 51.39 6.27
C HIS A 2 -24.90 50.59 7.33
N THR A 3 -24.25 51.35 8.19
CA THR A 3 -23.54 50.97 9.40
C THR A 3 -24.53 50.76 10.54
N SER A 4 -24.21 49.86 11.47
CA SER A 4 -24.70 49.89 12.84
C SER A 4 -23.71 49.18 13.75
N ASP A 5 -23.04 49.99 14.56
CA ASP A 5 -22.16 49.63 15.66
C ASP A 5 -22.93 49.02 16.84
N VAL A 6 -22.31 48.08 17.56
CA VAL A 6 -22.58 47.88 18.99
C VAL A 6 -21.26 47.58 19.71
N VAL A 7 -20.96 48.47 20.65
CA VAL A 7 -19.88 48.43 21.65
C VAL A 7 -20.34 47.59 22.85
N ALA A 8 -19.49 46.69 23.37
CA ALA A 8 -19.45 46.36 24.79
C ALA A 8 -18.09 45.76 25.18
N ALA A 9 -17.51 46.34 26.23
CA ALA A 9 -16.22 46.05 26.84
C ALA A 9 -16.34 45.01 27.98
N THR A 10 -15.21 44.80 28.68
CA THR A 10 -14.95 43.99 29.91
C THR A 10 -14.52 42.54 29.62
N SER A 11 -13.51 41.93 30.24
CA SER A 11 -12.50 42.32 31.24
C SER A 11 -11.49 41.15 31.37
N PHE A 12 -10.19 41.45 31.46
CA PHE A 12 -9.11 40.47 31.71
C PHE A 12 -9.04 40.02 33.19
N PRO A 13 -8.59 38.79 33.49
CA PRO A 13 -7.96 38.47 34.77
C PRO A 13 -6.42 38.33 34.65
N PRO A 14 -5.68 38.41 35.77
CA PRO A 14 -4.29 38.88 35.79
C PRO A 14 -3.24 37.77 35.65
N ARG A 15 -2.08 38.19 35.15
CA ARG A 15 -0.79 37.47 35.18
C ARG A 15 -0.28 37.36 36.62
N ILE A 16 0.05 36.15 37.05
CA ILE A 16 0.84 35.91 38.26
C ILE A 16 2.32 35.86 37.87
N SER A 17 3.07 36.81 38.42
CA SER A 17 4.52 36.89 38.40
C SER A 17 5.10 35.99 39.49
N VAL A 18 6.07 35.14 39.16
CA VAL A 18 6.87 34.41 40.16
C VAL A 18 8.24 35.06 40.25
N ALA A 19 8.54 35.58 41.45
CA ALA A 19 9.81 36.17 41.82
C ALA A 19 10.78 35.07 42.31
N CYS A 20 12.04 35.21 41.92
CA CYS A 20 13.18 34.51 42.53
C CYS A 20 13.44 35.03 43.94
N VAL A 21 13.71 34.12 44.89
CA VAL A 21 14.48 34.40 46.11
C VAL A 21 15.38 33.19 46.41
N GLU A 22 16.64 33.50 46.71
CA GLU A 22 17.76 32.62 47.06
C GLU A 22 17.68 32.05 48.49
N GLY A 23 18.39 30.94 48.73
CA GLY A 23 19.14 30.71 49.96
C GLY A 23 18.64 29.60 50.89
N GLY A 24 19.52 28.62 51.17
CA GLY A 24 19.39 27.73 52.34
C GLY A 24 20.07 26.35 52.19
N GLU A 25 21.32 26.26 52.62
CA GLU A 25 22.13 25.03 52.77
C GLU A 25 21.57 24.06 53.81
N CYS A 26 21.79 22.75 53.61
CA CYS A 26 22.10 21.81 54.70
C CYS A 26 22.74 20.52 54.16
N GLU A 27 23.99 20.30 54.58
CA GLU A 27 24.73 19.04 54.62
C GLU A 27 23.95 17.92 55.32
N ILE A 28 24.23 16.65 54.98
CA ILE A 28 24.64 15.58 55.91
C ILE A 28 24.91 14.25 55.16
N GLN A 29 26.19 13.85 55.22
CA GLN A 29 26.78 12.51 55.41
C GLN A 29 26.52 11.34 54.43
N GLN A 30 27.59 11.03 53.70
CA GLN A 30 27.92 9.71 53.16
C GLN A 30 28.34 8.73 54.27
N THR A 31 27.88 7.48 54.18
CA THR A 31 28.42 6.36 54.96
C THR A 31 28.78 5.17 54.06
N SER A 32 30.10 4.95 53.99
CA SER A 32 30.84 3.67 54.05
C SER A 32 30.35 2.40 53.36
N ALA A 33 31.23 1.87 52.49
CA ALA A 33 31.37 0.46 52.13
C ALA A 33 31.92 -0.41 53.30
N PRO A 34 31.80 -1.75 53.19
CA PRO A 34 32.99 -2.61 53.02
C PRO A 34 32.68 -3.76 52.03
N GLY A 35 33.59 -4.59 51.51
CA GLY A 35 35.01 -4.84 51.72
C GLY A 35 35.44 -6.01 50.81
N THR A 36 36.71 -5.95 50.42
CA THR A 36 37.63 -6.94 49.82
C THR A 36 37.27 -8.44 49.76
N SER A 37 37.60 -9.07 48.61
CA SER A 37 38.38 -10.33 48.60
C SER A 37 39.15 -10.52 47.28
N THR A 38 40.46 -10.67 47.41
CA THR A 38 41.44 -11.08 46.40
C THR A 38 41.40 -12.59 46.12
N ALA A 39 41.53 -13.00 44.86
CA ALA A 39 42.13 -14.30 44.52
C ALA A 39 42.63 -14.31 43.06
N SER A 40 43.95 -14.47 42.94
CA SER A 40 44.67 -14.87 41.74
C SER A 40 44.38 -16.33 41.39
N ALA A 41 44.22 -16.66 40.11
CA ALA A 41 44.41 -18.03 39.62
C ALA A 41 44.99 -18.05 38.21
N THR A 42 46.19 -18.60 38.14
CA THR A 42 46.98 -19.00 36.98
C THR A 42 46.26 -20.06 36.14
N GLY A 43 46.49 -20.01 34.83
CA GLY A 43 45.92 -20.95 33.87
C GLY A 43 46.51 -22.36 33.94
N SER A 44 45.74 -23.30 33.41
CA SER A 44 46.26 -24.53 32.82
C SER A 44 45.29 -25.00 31.73
N GLU A 45 45.82 -25.18 30.54
CA GLU A 45 45.16 -25.77 29.38
C GLU A 45 44.87 -27.25 29.63
N HIS A 46 43.64 -27.71 29.37
CA HIS A 46 43.44 -29.08 28.94
C HIS A 46 42.29 -29.24 27.93
N ARG A 47 42.60 -30.06 26.94
CA ARG A 47 41.95 -30.31 25.66
C ARG A 47 41.01 -31.51 25.83
N ALA A 48 39.71 -31.36 25.60
CA ALA A 48 38.82 -32.51 25.42
C ALA A 48 37.52 -32.15 24.67
N GLY A 49 37.26 -32.88 23.58
CA GLY A 49 35.96 -33.44 23.23
C GLY A 49 34.84 -32.50 22.77
N ALA A 50 34.72 -32.31 21.46
CA ALA A 50 33.51 -31.80 20.83
C ALA A 50 32.34 -32.78 21.02
N SER A 51 31.30 -32.35 21.72
CA SER A 51 29.95 -32.94 21.66
C SER A 51 28.97 -31.85 21.22
N ASN A 52 28.17 -32.18 20.19
CA ASN A 52 27.19 -31.26 19.59
C ASN A 52 26.19 -30.75 20.65
N PRO A 53 25.91 -29.44 20.73
CA PRO A 53 24.90 -28.93 21.64
C PRO A 53 23.51 -29.39 21.20
N SER A 54 22.75 -29.93 22.16
CA SER A 54 21.39 -30.41 21.99
C SER A 54 20.44 -29.32 21.49
N VAL A 55 19.69 -29.64 20.43
CA VAL A 55 18.66 -28.81 19.77
C VAL A 55 17.55 -28.31 20.75
N SER A 56 17.44 -28.90 21.95
CA SER A 56 16.48 -28.48 22.98
C SER A 56 16.75 -27.10 23.58
N GLY A 57 18.01 -26.69 23.73
CA GLY A 57 18.37 -25.40 24.34
C GLY A 57 18.03 -24.19 23.44
N VAL A 58 18.15 -24.36 22.13
CA VAL A 58 17.83 -23.31 21.14
C VAL A 58 16.33 -23.06 21.07
N ASN A 59 15.50 -24.11 21.18
CA ASN A 59 14.04 -23.97 21.14
C ASN A 59 13.46 -23.28 22.39
N ILE A 60 14.05 -23.48 23.56
CA ILE A 60 13.64 -22.80 24.80
C ILE A 60 14.02 -21.31 24.72
N ALA A 61 15.23 -20.97 24.29
CA ALA A 61 15.66 -19.58 24.12
C ALA A 61 14.83 -18.81 23.09
N VAL A 62 14.41 -19.46 21.98
CA VAL A 62 13.52 -18.87 20.97
C VAL A 62 12.10 -18.66 21.52
N SER A 63 11.60 -19.58 22.35
CA SER A 63 10.30 -19.46 23.03
C SER A 63 10.28 -18.29 24.02
N ASP A 64 11.31 -18.16 24.85
CA ASP A 64 11.42 -17.10 25.86
C ASP A 64 11.60 -15.72 25.21
N ALA A 65 12.37 -15.65 24.11
CA ALA A 65 12.49 -14.42 23.32
C ALA A 65 11.16 -14.02 22.65
N SER A 66 10.35 -14.99 22.21
CA SER A 66 9.02 -14.73 21.65
C SER A 66 8.03 -14.24 22.72
N ALA A 67 8.11 -14.78 23.94
CA ALA A 67 7.29 -14.36 25.06
C ALA A 67 7.64 -12.92 25.48
N ALA A 68 8.93 -12.61 25.66
CA ALA A 68 9.39 -11.27 26.00
C ALA A 68 9.01 -10.20 24.95
N LYS A 69 9.00 -10.57 23.66
CA LYS A 69 8.55 -9.68 22.57
C LYS A 69 7.06 -9.37 22.65
N THR A 70 6.24 -10.37 22.97
CA THR A 70 4.78 -10.20 23.10
C THR A 70 4.43 -9.25 24.26
N VAL A 71 5.22 -9.27 25.34
CA VAL A 71 5.04 -8.37 26.50
C VAL A 71 5.17 -6.90 26.10
N LYS A 72 6.23 -6.50 25.39
CA LYS A 72 6.45 -5.09 25.01
C LYS A 72 5.35 -4.51 24.12
N VAL A 73 4.79 -5.32 23.21
CA VAL A 73 3.70 -4.86 22.35
C VAL A 73 2.38 -4.74 23.14
N SER A 74 2.13 -5.63 24.10
CA SER A 74 0.98 -5.51 25.02
C SER A 74 1.07 -4.25 25.91
N GLU A 75 2.29 -3.86 26.31
CA GLU A 75 2.53 -2.62 27.06
C GLU A 75 2.21 -1.38 26.21
N PHE A 76 2.52 -1.40 24.91
CA PHE A 76 2.15 -0.33 23.98
C PHE A 76 0.64 -0.16 23.85
N VAL A 77 -0.10 -1.25 23.62
CA VAL A 77 -1.58 -1.21 23.56
C VAL A 77 -2.14 -0.70 24.88
N THR A 78 -1.60 -1.18 26.01
CA THR A 78 -1.97 -0.71 27.35
C THR A 78 -1.80 0.80 27.50
N LYS A 79 -0.71 1.35 26.96
CA LYS A 79 -0.43 2.78 27.03
C LYS A 79 -1.39 3.60 26.18
N ILE A 80 -1.69 3.16 24.95
CA ILE A 80 -2.71 3.80 24.10
C ILE A 80 -4.07 3.83 24.80
N VAL A 81 -4.48 2.71 25.40
CA VAL A 81 -5.75 2.62 26.13
C VAL A 81 -5.76 3.64 27.28
N LYS A 82 -4.69 3.72 28.07
CA LYS A 82 -4.58 4.68 29.18
C LYS A 82 -4.64 6.13 28.70
N GLU A 83 -3.90 6.48 27.65
CA GLU A 83 -3.90 7.85 27.11
C GLU A 83 -5.27 8.23 26.55
N CYS A 84 -5.93 7.32 25.83
CA CYS A 84 -7.28 7.54 25.32
C CYS A 84 -8.30 7.76 26.46
N VAL A 85 -8.28 6.89 27.47
CA VAL A 85 -9.18 6.99 28.64
C VAL A 85 -8.95 8.30 29.40
N GLU A 86 -7.69 8.73 29.56
CA GLU A 86 -7.37 9.98 30.26
C GLU A 86 -7.74 11.21 29.42
N ARG A 87 -7.55 11.16 28.09
CA ARG A 87 -7.99 12.23 27.19
C ARG A 87 -9.51 12.40 27.24
N GLU A 88 -10.27 11.30 27.21
CA GLU A 88 -11.72 11.34 27.36
C GLU A 88 -12.15 11.82 28.75
N ARG A 89 -11.40 11.46 29.80
CA ARG A 89 -11.64 11.96 31.15
C ARG A 89 -11.50 13.47 31.21
N LEU A 90 -10.41 14.01 30.65
CA LEU A 90 -10.16 15.46 30.60
C LEU A 90 -11.18 16.20 29.74
N ALA A 91 -11.67 15.55 28.67
CA ALA A 91 -12.72 16.08 27.81
C ALA A 91 -14.14 15.97 28.41
N GLY A 92 -14.31 15.34 29.58
CA GLY A 92 -15.63 15.09 30.16
C GLY A 92 -16.47 14.07 29.38
N CYS A 93 -15.85 13.30 28.48
CA CYS A 93 -16.50 12.32 27.63
C CYS A 93 -16.84 11.03 28.36
N GLN A 94 -16.37 10.80 29.59
CA GLN A 94 -16.70 9.59 30.34
C GLN A 94 -18.13 9.58 30.89
N LEU A 95 -18.75 8.40 30.93
CA LEU A 95 -20.00 8.18 31.66
C LEU A 95 -19.89 8.61 33.12
N SER A 96 -20.88 9.37 33.60
CA SER A 96 -20.97 9.76 35.01
C SER A 96 -21.07 8.52 35.90
N ALA A 97 -20.61 8.62 37.15
CA ALA A 97 -20.71 7.52 38.11
C ALA A 97 -22.18 7.05 38.26
N ALA A 98 -23.14 7.97 38.26
CA ALA A 98 -24.56 7.66 38.31
C ALA A 98 -25.03 6.87 37.08
N ALA A 99 -24.63 7.29 35.87
CA ALA A 99 -24.97 6.58 34.64
C ALA A 99 -24.38 5.16 34.60
N ARG A 100 -23.13 4.99 35.07
CA ARG A 100 -22.51 3.65 35.20
C ARG A 100 -23.25 2.77 36.20
N MET A 101 -23.67 3.31 37.35
CA MET A 101 -24.47 2.58 38.33
C MET A 101 -25.82 2.14 37.75
N LEU A 102 -26.50 3.01 36.99
CA LEU A 102 -27.79 2.69 36.38
C LEU A 102 -27.67 1.54 35.37
N VAL A 103 -26.66 1.57 34.50
CA VAL A 103 -26.41 0.50 33.52
C VAL A 103 -25.99 -0.80 34.21
N ALA A 104 -25.12 -0.70 35.22
CA ALA A 104 -24.69 -1.86 35.98
C ALA A 104 -25.88 -2.54 36.69
N ALA A 105 -26.77 -1.75 37.29
CA ALA A 105 -27.98 -2.25 37.94
C ALA A 105 -28.95 -2.89 36.93
N ALA A 106 -29.20 -2.22 35.79
CA ALA A 106 -30.08 -2.74 34.74
C ALA A 106 -29.57 -4.06 34.14
N ALA A 107 -28.26 -4.15 33.90
CA ALA A 107 -27.65 -5.35 33.33
C ALA A 107 -27.52 -6.48 34.37
N PHE A 108 -27.22 -6.18 35.64
CA PHE A 108 -26.99 -7.19 36.68
C PHE A 108 -28.18 -8.14 36.87
N GLU A 109 -29.42 -7.63 36.82
CA GLU A 109 -30.63 -8.43 36.98
C GLU A 109 -30.85 -9.41 35.81
N GLU A 110 -30.50 -9.01 34.59
CA GLU A 110 -30.75 -9.85 33.40
C GLU A 110 -29.58 -10.77 33.02
N ILE A 111 -28.33 -10.39 33.33
CA ILE A 111 -27.13 -11.13 32.90
C ILE A 111 -27.13 -12.61 33.32
N PRO A 112 -27.50 -12.99 34.56
CA PRO A 112 -27.60 -14.41 34.95
C PRO A 112 -28.50 -15.23 34.03
N ALA A 113 -29.67 -14.68 33.68
CA ALA A 113 -30.62 -15.33 32.78
C ALA A 113 -30.07 -15.42 31.34
N VAL A 114 -29.38 -14.38 30.88
CA VAL A 114 -28.72 -14.37 29.57
C VAL A 114 -27.60 -15.41 29.50
N LEU A 115 -26.73 -15.48 30.51
CA LEU A 115 -25.64 -16.46 30.58
C LEU A 115 -26.17 -17.89 30.64
N ALA A 116 -27.33 -18.12 31.26
CA ALA A 116 -27.98 -19.43 31.34
C ALA A 116 -28.66 -19.88 30.03
N ARG A 117 -28.79 -19.02 29.00
CA ARG A 117 -29.42 -19.41 27.72
C ARG A 117 -28.66 -20.58 27.08
N ARG A 118 -29.39 -21.63 26.66
CA ARG A 118 -28.78 -22.80 26.00
C ARG A 118 -28.23 -22.50 24.61
N THR A 119 -28.77 -21.50 23.92
CA THR A 119 -28.34 -21.08 22.58
C THR A 119 -26.90 -20.59 22.62
N MET A 120 -26.00 -21.25 21.89
CA MET A 120 -24.65 -20.73 21.66
C MET A 120 -24.63 -20.01 20.32
N ARG A 121 -24.29 -18.72 20.32
CA ARG A 121 -23.86 -18.05 19.09
C ARG A 121 -22.34 -18.20 18.98
N ASN A 122 -21.85 -18.41 17.75
CA ASN A 122 -20.42 -18.37 17.40
C ASN A 122 -19.50 -19.39 18.12
N MET A 123 -19.79 -20.70 18.03
CA MET A 123 -18.86 -21.75 18.53
C MET A 123 -17.46 -21.71 17.89
N GLY A 124 -17.29 -21.00 16.76
CA GLY A 124 -15.99 -20.84 16.10
C GLY A 124 -15.09 -19.74 16.67
N ARG A 125 -15.59 -18.83 17.53
CA ARG A 125 -14.74 -17.77 18.12
C ARG A 125 -14.03 -18.30 19.36
N SER A 126 -12.70 -18.14 19.36
CA SER A 126 -11.85 -18.45 20.51
C SER A 126 -12.30 -17.63 21.72
N VAL A 127 -12.26 -18.23 22.92
CA VAL A 127 -12.47 -17.54 24.21
C VAL A 127 -11.52 -16.34 24.39
N ARG A 128 -10.43 -16.31 23.62
CA ARG A 128 -9.44 -15.25 23.61
C ARG A 128 -9.93 -13.96 22.94
N SER A 129 -11.04 -14.00 22.18
CA SER A 129 -11.55 -12.88 21.38
C SER A 129 -13.01 -12.57 21.74
N VAL A 130 -13.32 -11.31 22.08
CA VAL A 130 -14.68 -10.84 22.38
C VAL A 130 -14.99 -9.54 21.64
N SER A 131 -16.27 -9.25 21.39
CA SER A 131 -16.66 -7.93 20.88
C SER A 131 -16.28 -6.80 21.86
N TRP A 132 -15.88 -5.65 21.33
CA TRP A 132 -15.54 -4.44 22.09
C TRP A 132 -16.64 -4.06 23.08
N CYS A 133 -17.90 -4.04 22.62
CA CYS A 133 -19.04 -3.67 23.45
C CYS A 133 -19.24 -4.55 24.69
N TRP A 134 -18.94 -5.86 24.60
CA TRP A 134 -19.04 -6.76 25.75
C TRP A 134 -17.90 -6.58 26.74
N ALA A 135 -16.69 -6.28 26.25
CA ALA A 135 -15.56 -5.92 27.12
C ALA A 135 -15.84 -4.62 27.88
N GLN A 136 -16.40 -3.62 27.19
CA GLN A 136 -16.79 -2.34 27.80
C GLN A 136 -17.88 -2.53 28.86
N LEU A 137 -18.91 -3.32 28.58
CA LEU A 137 -19.94 -3.65 29.56
C LEU A 137 -19.37 -4.38 30.77
N ALA A 138 -18.48 -5.37 30.58
CA ALA A 138 -17.90 -6.10 31.70
C ALA A 138 -17.01 -5.23 32.61
N LEU A 139 -16.28 -4.28 32.04
CA LEU A 139 -15.51 -3.29 32.81
C LEU A 139 -16.42 -2.28 33.53
N LEU A 140 -17.52 -1.90 32.90
CA LEU A 140 -18.54 -1.07 33.54
C LEU A 140 -19.14 -1.81 34.74
N LEU A 141 -19.49 -3.09 34.60
CA LEU A 141 -19.96 -3.93 35.72
C LEU A 141 -18.91 -4.05 36.82
N GLN A 142 -17.64 -4.19 36.47
CA GLN A 142 -16.54 -4.27 37.44
C GLN A 142 -16.39 -2.99 38.27
N SER A 143 -16.66 -1.83 37.66
CA SER A 143 -16.54 -0.53 38.34
C SER A 143 -17.84 -0.09 39.03
N GLY A 144 -19.01 -0.54 38.57
CA GLY A 144 -20.32 -0.16 39.09
C GLY A 144 -20.95 -1.13 40.09
N LEU A 145 -20.49 -2.39 40.18
CA LEU A 145 -21.04 -3.36 41.14
C LEU A 145 -20.19 -3.50 42.40
N SER A 146 -20.81 -3.99 43.48
CA SER A 146 -20.05 -4.44 44.65
C SER A 146 -19.17 -5.64 44.28
N LYS A 147 -18.07 -5.84 45.03
CA LYS A 147 -17.15 -6.97 44.80
C LYS A 147 -17.87 -8.31 44.85
N GLU A 148 -18.82 -8.46 45.77
CA GLU A 148 -19.62 -9.68 45.94
C GLU A 148 -20.57 -9.90 44.76
N ALA A 149 -21.24 -8.85 44.30
CA ALA A 149 -22.14 -8.92 43.14
C ALA A 149 -21.35 -9.28 41.86
N PHE A 150 -20.21 -8.64 41.64
CA PHE A 150 -19.34 -8.96 40.52
C PHE A 150 -18.80 -10.39 40.56
N ALA A 151 -18.35 -10.87 41.73
CA ALA A 151 -17.87 -12.24 41.92
C ALA A 151 -18.95 -13.30 41.64
N ARG A 152 -20.21 -13.01 41.96
CA ARG A 152 -21.35 -13.87 41.58
C ARG A 152 -21.50 -13.97 40.07
N LEU A 153 -21.47 -12.84 39.35
CA LEU A 153 -21.54 -12.85 37.88
C LEU A 153 -20.35 -13.60 37.26
N GLU A 154 -19.15 -13.40 37.79
CA GLU A 154 -17.96 -14.12 37.33
C GLU A 154 -18.12 -15.63 37.51
N THR A 155 -18.61 -16.07 38.67
CA THR A 155 -18.87 -17.49 38.95
C THR A 155 -19.83 -18.09 37.91
N ILE A 156 -20.93 -17.38 37.63
CA ILE A 156 -21.91 -17.81 36.61
C ILE A 156 -21.25 -17.86 35.23
N ALA A 157 -20.53 -16.81 34.83
CA ALA A 157 -19.85 -16.76 33.54
C ALA A 157 -18.85 -17.93 33.37
N ARG A 158 -18.08 -18.27 34.41
CA ARG A 158 -17.14 -19.41 34.41
C ARG A 158 -17.83 -20.74 34.14
N THR A 159 -19.06 -20.96 34.64
CA THR A 159 -19.81 -22.18 34.33
C THR A 159 -20.19 -22.30 32.85
N VAL A 160 -20.33 -21.17 32.17
CA VAL A 160 -20.74 -21.09 30.76
C VAL A 160 -19.54 -21.05 29.82
N THR A 161 -18.38 -20.62 30.31
CA THR A 161 -17.10 -20.61 29.59
C THR A 161 -16.08 -21.55 30.25
N PRO A 162 -16.27 -22.89 30.22
CA PRO A 162 -15.42 -23.84 30.93
C PRO A 162 -13.97 -23.88 30.45
N ILE A 163 -13.67 -23.27 29.31
CA ILE A 163 -12.34 -23.21 28.69
C ILE A 163 -11.55 -21.96 29.17
N ALA A 164 -12.16 -21.05 29.95
CA ALA A 164 -11.48 -19.87 30.46
C ALA A 164 -10.40 -20.26 31.49
N PRO A 165 -9.12 -19.85 31.32
CA PRO A 165 -8.08 -20.12 32.30
C PRO A 165 -8.44 -19.59 33.69
N THR A 166 -8.03 -20.30 34.74
CA THR A 166 -8.23 -19.88 36.15
C THR A 166 -7.59 -18.53 36.45
N ALA A 167 -6.48 -18.21 35.78
CA ALA A 167 -5.78 -16.93 35.91
C ALA A 167 -6.43 -15.76 35.13
N GLN A 168 -7.48 -16.00 34.36
CA GLN A 168 -8.09 -14.96 33.53
C GLN A 168 -8.90 -13.96 34.40
N PRO A 169 -8.72 -12.64 34.23
CA PRO A 169 -9.48 -11.62 34.97
C PRO A 169 -11.00 -11.79 34.84
N GLY A 170 -11.74 -11.59 35.94
CA GLY A 170 -13.19 -11.83 35.98
C GLY A 170 -14.00 -11.10 34.92
N TRP A 171 -13.63 -9.84 34.59
CA TRP A 171 -14.32 -9.06 33.56
C TRP A 171 -14.15 -9.70 32.16
N GLN A 172 -13.01 -10.32 31.87
CA GLN A 172 -12.78 -11.00 30.59
C GLN A 172 -13.66 -12.25 30.47
N VAL A 173 -13.84 -12.97 31.57
CA VAL A 173 -14.70 -14.15 31.62
C VAL A 173 -16.16 -13.75 31.41
N ILE A 174 -16.61 -12.69 32.08
CA ILE A 174 -17.97 -12.14 31.89
C ILE A 174 -18.18 -11.71 30.44
N ALA A 175 -17.25 -10.93 29.87
CA ALA A 175 -17.33 -10.50 28.48
C ALA A 175 -17.36 -11.69 27.49
N ALA A 176 -16.57 -12.75 27.73
CA ALA A 176 -16.59 -13.97 26.89
C ALA A 176 -17.91 -14.75 27.03
N GLY A 177 -18.47 -14.81 28.23
CA GLY A 177 -19.79 -15.41 28.47
C GLY A 177 -20.90 -14.64 27.74
N LEU A 178 -20.85 -13.31 27.81
CA LEU A 178 -21.80 -12.43 27.13
C LEU A 178 -21.67 -12.53 25.61
N ASP A 179 -20.46 -12.50 25.04
CA ASP A 179 -20.26 -12.62 23.58
C ASP A 179 -20.86 -13.92 23.00
N LYS A 180 -20.89 -15.00 23.79
CA LYS A 180 -21.44 -16.29 23.39
C LYS A 180 -22.97 -16.41 23.53
N ARG A 181 -23.58 -15.65 24.45
CA ARG A 181 -24.96 -15.89 24.91
C ARG A 181 -25.90 -14.70 24.75
N ALA A 182 -25.36 -13.49 24.81
CA ALA A 182 -26.10 -12.26 24.69
C ALA A 182 -26.28 -11.85 23.21
N THR A 183 -27.33 -11.11 22.95
CA THR A 183 -27.64 -10.53 21.65
C THR A 183 -27.43 -9.02 21.69
N TYR A 184 -27.23 -8.39 20.53
CA TYR A 184 -27.22 -6.92 20.45
C TYR A 184 -28.53 -6.28 20.93
N GLY A 185 -29.65 -7.00 20.89
CA GLY A 185 -30.91 -6.58 21.48
C GLY A 185 -30.84 -6.53 23.00
N ASP A 186 -30.15 -7.48 23.65
CA ASP A 186 -29.91 -7.43 25.10
C ASP A 186 -29.02 -6.23 25.45
N LEU A 187 -27.92 -6.04 24.72
CA LEU A 187 -27.04 -4.88 24.90
C LEU A 187 -27.81 -3.58 24.76
N SER A 188 -28.60 -3.44 23.69
CA SER A 188 -29.40 -2.24 23.41
C SER A 188 -30.38 -1.93 24.56
N ARG A 189 -31.03 -2.95 25.12
CA ARG A 189 -31.92 -2.79 26.27
C ARG A 189 -31.17 -2.33 27.53
N TRP A 190 -29.98 -2.87 27.78
CA TRP A 190 -29.19 -2.51 28.97
C TRP A 190 -28.57 -1.12 28.89
N ILE A 191 -28.22 -0.66 27.68
CA ILE A 191 -27.66 0.69 27.46
C ILE A 191 -28.73 1.74 27.14
N GLU A 192 -30.01 1.36 27.01
CA GLU A 192 -31.10 2.29 26.72
C GLU A 192 -31.17 3.47 27.71
N PRO A 193 -30.95 3.29 29.03
CA PRO A 193 -30.88 4.43 29.96
C PRO A 193 -29.79 5.45 29.62
N LEU A 194 -28.71 5.03 28.94
CA LEU A 194 -27.64 5.94 28.48
C LEU A 194 -28.02 6.73 27.22
N ARG A 195 -28.92 6.20 26.38
CA ARG A 195 -29.31 6.86 25.13
C ARG A 195 -30.09 8.15 25.37
N GLN A 196 -30.75 8.27 26.51
CA GLN A 196 -31.51 9.46 26.87
C GLN A 196 -30.61 10.62 27.34
N ASP A 197 -29.38 10.32 27.78
CA ASP A 197 -28.46 11.30 28.40
C ASP A 197 -27.44 11.90 27.41
N ARG A 198 -27.30 11.35 26.18
CA ARG A 198 -26.37 11.87 25.15
C ARG A 198 -26.81 11.67 23.71
N GLN A 199 -26.61 12.71 22.88
CA GLN A 199 -26.69 12.65 21.41
C GLN A 199 -25.50 11.95 20.72
N GLN A 200 -24.44 11.56 21.43
CA GLN A 200 -23.22 10.95 20.89
C GLN A 200 -22.93 9.62 21.57
N ASN A 201 -23.48 8.52 21.06
CA ASN A 201 -23.35 7.19 21.68
C ASN A 201 -22.85 6.13 20.68
N ASP A 202 -21.91 6.52 19.81
CA ASP A 202 -21.45 5.69 18.69
C ASP A 202 -20.57 4.52 19.18
N GLY A 203 -19.86 4.68 20.30
CA GLY A 203 -18.88 3.70 20.79
C GLY A 203 -19.44 2.31 21.18
N TRP A 204 -20.69 2.23 21.63
CA TRP A 204 -21.31 0.97 22.07
C TRP A 204 -21.77 0.06 20.92
N THR A 205 -21.77 0.57 19.69
CA THR A 205 -22.17 -0.18 18.49
C THR A 205 -21.00 -0.89 17.80
N VAL A 206 -19.77 -0.68 18.27
CA VAL A 206 -18.58 -1.28 17.67
C VAL A 206 -18.59 -2.80 17.92
N GLY A 207 -18.87 -3.56 16.86
CA GLY A 207 -18.91 -5.03 16.86
C GLY A 207 -17.57 -5.71 16.62
N ASP A 208 -16.49 -4.93 16.53
CA ASP A 208 -15.15 -5.44 16.30
C ASP A 208 -14.65 -6.28 17.49
N SER A 209 -13.99 -7.39 17.15
CA SER A 209 -13.48 -8.31 18.15
C SER A 209 -12.06 -7.97 18.61
N ILE A 210 -11.87 -7.85 19.92
CA ILE A 210 -10.58 -7.65 20.58
C ILE A 210 -10.08 -8.95 21.21
N CYS A 211 -8.76 -9.18 21.15
CA CYS A 211 -8.18 -10.28 21.92
C CYS A 211 -7.75 -9.80 23.31
N PHE A 212 -8.16 -10.55 24.34
CA PHE A 212 -7.85 -10.22 25.73
C PHE A 212 -6.36 -10.25 26.08
N GLU A 213 -5.58 -11.03 25.35
CA GLU A 213 -4.13 -11.17 25.57
C GLU A 213 -3.36 -9.84 25.37
N TRP A 214 -3.98 -8.84 24.74
CA TRP A 214 -3.38 -7.52 24.52
C TRP A 214 -3.93 -6.43 25.43
N LEU A 215 -4.90 -6.75 26.28
CA LEU A 215 -5.42 -5.82 27.28
C LEU A 215 -4.81 -6.13 28.65
N PRO A 216 -4.44 -5.10 29.42
CA PRO A 216 -3.84 -5.31 30.72
C PRO A 216 -4.88 -5.92 31.68
N SER A 217 -4.44 -6.85 32.53
CA SER A 217 -5.32 -7.50 33.51
C SER A 217 -5.95 -6.50 34.50
N GLY A 218 -5.26 -5.40 34.78
CA GLY A 218 -5.72 -4.31 35.65
C GLY A 218 -6.50 -3.19 34.96
N LEU A 219 -6.99 -3.40 33.74
CA LEU A 219 -7.79 -2.39 33.04
C LEU A 219 -9.07 -2.09 33.82
N ARG A 220 -9.40 -0.80 34.00
CA ARG A 220 -10.61 -0.35 34.73
C ARG A 220 -11.68 0.24 33.83
N ALA A 221 -11.30 0.74 32.66
CA ALA A 221 -12.19 1.34 31.68
C ALA A 221 -11.61 1.17 30.28
N LEU A 222 -12.47 1.14 29.28
CA LEU A 222 -12.11 1.27 27.87
C LEU A 222 -12.57 2.65 27.38
N PRO A 223 -11.94 3.19 26.32
CA PRO A 223 -12.41 4.41 25.70
C PRO A 223 -13.85 4.29 25.19
N GLU A 224 -14.61 5.37 25.30
CA GLU A 224 -16.04 5.47 24.97
C GLU A 224 -16.28 6.21 23.64
N THR A 225 -15.34 7.07 23.21
CA THR A 225 -15.44 7.82 21.94
C THR A 225 -15.03 6.95 20.75
N GLU A 226 -15.72 7.09 19.63
CA GLU A 226 -15.40 6.33 18.42
C GLU A 226 -13.93 6.53 18.00
N TYR A 227 -13.43 7.76 18.04
CA TYR A 227 -12.03 8.08 17.73
C TYR A 227 -11.03 7.24 18.56
N SER A 228 -11.20 7.23 19.88
CA SER A 228 -10.30 6.51 20.77
C SER A 228 -10.45 4.99 20.67
N ILE A 229 -11.67 4.50 20.41
CA ILE A 229 -11.91 3.08 20.11
C ILE A 229 -11.13 2.69 18.85
N GLN A 230 -11.23 3.49 17.78
CA GLN A 230 -10.48 3.23 16.55
C GLN A 230 -8.96 3.30 16.75
N MET A 231 -8.46 4.19 17.61
CA MET A 231 -7.04 4.23 17.99
C MET A 231 -6.57 2.92 18.64
N VAL A 232 -7.32 2.40 19.61
CA VAL A 232 -6.99 1.15 20.29
C VAL A 232 -7.11 -0.04 19.34
N LEU A 233 -8.17 -0.09 18.54
CA LEU A 233 -8.38 -1.17 17.58
C LEU A 233 -7.30 -1.18 16.49
N ALA A 234 -6.86 -0.01 16.02
CA ALA A 234 -5.73 0.10 15.10
C ALA A 234 -4.44 -0.44 15.73
N ALA A 235 -4.20 -0.17 17.02
CA ALA A 235 -3.01 -0.64 17.72
C ALA A 235 -3.03 -2.15 17.92
N ILE A 236 -4.19 -2.70 18.25
CA ILE A 236 -4.45 -4.13 18.35
C ILE A 236 -4.21 -4.82 17.00
N GLU A 237 -4.75 -4.29 15.91
CA GLU A 237 -4.53 -4.87 14.58
C GLU A 237 -3.07 -4.76 14.15
N LEU A 238 -2.43 -3.64 14.41
CA LEU A 238 -1.00 -3.48 14.16
C LEU A 238 -0.18 -4.52 14.95
N THR A 239 -0.54 -4.79 16.19
CA THR A 239 0.06 -5.84 17.02
C THR A 239 -0.12 -7.23 16.40
N ARG A 240 -1.28 -7.51 15.80
CA ARG A 240 -1.54 -8.77 15.07
C ARG A 240 -0.65 -8.91 13.84
N LEU A 241 -0.37 -7.79 13.14
CA LEU A 241 0.46 -7.79 11.93
C LEU A 241 1.95 -7.94 12.22
N ILE A 242 2.42 -7.53 13.40
CA ILE A 242 3.82 -7.67 13.82
C ILE A 242 4.09 -9.13 14.19
N ASN A 243 4.38 -9.97 13.19
CA ASN A 243 4.85 -11.33 13.44
C ASN A 243 6.38 -11.34 13.67
N PRO A 244 6.87 -11.77 14.85
CA PRO A 244 8.29 -11.76 15.17
C PRO A 244 9.13 -12.81 14.42
N ARG A 245 8.52 -13.70 13.61
CA ARG A 245 9.19 -14.87 13.03
C ARG A 245 9.73 -14.67 11.61
N ASP A 246 9.32 -13.63 10.90
CA ASP A 246 9.66 -13.48 9.49
C ASP A 246 10.83 -12.50 9.29
N ALA A 247 11.78 -12.86 8.43
CA ALA A 247 12.84 -11.95 8.01
C ALA A 247 12.19 -10.79 7.24
N LEU A 248 12.36 -9.56 7.74
CA LEU A 248 11.72 -8.38 7.13
C LEU A 248 12.34 -8.07 5.76
N PRO A 249 11.51 -7.85 4.72
CA PRO A 249 11.99 -7.35 3.44
C PRO A 249 12.26 -5.85 3.54
N TRP A 250 13.44 -5.46 4.03
CA TRP A 250 13.88 -4.06 4.23
C TRP A 250 13.84 -3.16 2.99
N ARG A 251 13.63 -3.73 1.80
CA ARG A 251 13.63 -3.02 0.50
C ARG A 251 12.24 -2.67 -0.02
N ASN A 252 11.20 -2.80 0.81
CA ASN A 252 9.83 -2.68 0.35
C ASN A 252 9.12 -1.42 0.88
N SER A 253 8.85 -0.49 -0.02
CA SER A 253 8.19 0.80 0.25
C SER A 253 6.66 0.70 0.35
N LYS A 254 6.03 -0.45 0.03
CA LYS A 254 4.57 -0.50 -0.13
C LYS A 254 3.78 -0.25 1.16
N GLY A 255 4.39 -0.40 2.33
CA GLY A 255 3.77 -0.10 3.62
C GLY A 255 3.88 1.38 4.03
N LEU A 256 4.65 2.19 3.29
CA LEU A 256 4.93 3.57 3.66
C LEU A 256 3.67 4.42 3.81
N PRO A 257 2.65 4.26 2.96
CA PRO A 257 1.47 5.07 3.16
C PRO A 257 0.70 4.72 4.43
N LEU A 258 0.72 3.45 4.83
CA LEU A 258 0.13 3.05 6.10
C LEU A 258 0.95 3.59 7.27
N ALA A 259 2.28 3.58 7.19
CA ALA A 259 3.15 4.17 8.21
C ALA A 259 2.87 5.67 8.43
N THR A 260 2.85 6.46 7.36
CA THR A 260 2.55 7.90 7.46
C THR A 260 1.11 8.14 7.91
N ALA A 261 0.15 7.30 7.51
CA ALA A 261 -1.21 7.38 8.00
C ALA A 261 -1.29 7.15 9.52
N LEU A 262 -0.62 6.11 10.01
CA LEU A 262 -0.54 5.81 11.44
C LEU A 262 0.18 6.93 12.21
N ARG A 263 1.24 7.51 11.65
CA ARG A 263 1.92 8.67 12.24
C ARG A 263 0.97 9.87 12.37
N LYS A 264 0.17 10.15 11.35
CA LYS A 264 -0.84 11.23 11.39
C LYS A 264 -1.95 10.90 12.39
N PHE A 265 -2.41 9.66 12.41
CA PHE A 265 -3.52 9.21 13.25
C PHE A 265 -3.16 9.16 14.74
N TRP A 266 -1.99 8.62 15.09
CA TRP A 266 -1.53 8.53 16.48
C TRP A 266 -0.73 9.75 16.96
N GLY A 267 -0.30 10.60 16.03
CA GLY A 267 0.63 11.68 16.32
C GLY A 267 2.09 11.21 16.46
N PRO A 268 3.04 12.15 16.44
CA PRO A 268 4.47 11.84 16.40
C PRO A 268 4.96 11.12 17.65
N HIS A 269 4.41 11.45 18.83
CA HIS A 269 4.81 10.85 20.10
C HIS A 269 4.48 9.35 20.14
N MET A 270 3.21 8.99 19.97
CA MET A 270 2.77 7.58 20.04
C MET A 270 3.31 6.73 18.91
N PHE A 271 3.45 7.31 17.72
CA PHE A 271 4.13 6.64 16.61
C PHE A 271 5.62 6.41 16.91
N GLY A 272 6.31 7.38 17.51
CA GLY A 272 7.70 7.25 17.93
C GLY A 272 7.91 6.16 18.98
N GLU A 273 6.98 6.00 19.91
CA GLU A 273 7.05 4.92 20.92
C GLU A 273 6.90 3.54 20.33
N LEU A 274 5.95 3.36 19.41
CA LEU A 274 5.84 2.13 18.64
C LEU A 274 7.17 1.83 17.95
N LEU A 275 7.74 2.83 17.28
CA LEU A 275 8.99 2.66 16.55
C LEU A 275 10.17 2.34 17.45
N HIS A 276 10.22 2.90 18.66
CA HIS A 276 11.22 2.53 19.65
C HIS A 276 11.12 1.03 20.00
N ILE A 277 9.91 0.52 20.18
CA ILE A 277 9.68 -0.92 20.41
C ILE A 277 10.12 -1.74 19.19
N LEU A 278 9.75 -1.30 17.97
CA LEU A 278 10.10 -1.99 16.73
C LEU A 278 11.62 -1.97 16.45
N ARG A 279 12.32 -0.86 16.73
CA ARG A 279 13.79 -0.76 16.62
C ARG A 279 14.47 -1.71 17.59
N ALA A 280 13.99 -1.78 18.83
CA ALA A 280 14.51 -2.71 19.82
C ALA A 280 14.24 -4.18 19.45
N GLN A 281 13.21 -4.46 18.66
CA GLN A 281 12.83 -5.81 18.26
C GLN A 281 13.58 -6.30 17.01
N TYR A 282 13.78 -5.43 16.02
CA TYR A 282 14.29 -5.81 14.70
C TYR A 282 15.71 -5.31 14.40
N TYR A 283 16.28 -4.45 15.24
CA TYR A 283 17.63 -3.88 15.09
C TYR A 283 17.93 -3.37 13.66
N PRO A 284 17.07 -2.49 13.09
CA PRO A 284 17.32 -1.91 11.78
C PRO A 284 18.62 -1.08 11.78
N SER A 285 19.18 -0.84 10.58
CA SER A 285 20.26 0.15 10.41
C SER A 285 19.85 1.51 11.01
N PRO A 286 20.76 2.23 11.70
CA PRO A 286 20.45 3.54 12.28
C PRO A 286 19.98 4.57 11.23
N ASP A 287 20.40 4.41 9.97
CA ASP A 287 20.06 5.33 8.88
C ASP A 287 18.64 5.13 8.33
N ILE A 288 17.94 4.06 8.73
CA ILE A 288 16.57 3.81 8.28
C ILE A 288 15.63 4.80 8.98
N SER A 289 14.88 5.58 8.21
CA SER A 289 13.86 6.46 8.77
C SER A 289 12.75 5.69 9.48
N ASP A 290 12.11 6.36 10.44
CA ASP A 290 11.00 5.84 11.23
C ASP A 290 9.78 5.42 10.37
N ASP A 291 9.45 6.20 9.33
CA ASP A 291 8.37 5.84 8.41
C ASP A 291 8.74 4.61 7.57
N TRP A 292 10.01 4.48 7.18
CA TRP A 292 10.49 3.34 6.43
C TRP A 292 10.52 2.05 7.25
N LEU A 293 10.91 2.14 8.53
CA LEU A 293 10.85 1.01 9.46
C LEU A 293 9.41 0.49 9.59
N ALA A 294 8.46 1.39 9.86
CA ALA A 294 7.05 1.03 9.91
C ALA A 294 6.56 0.47 8.56
N SER A 295 6.97 1.05 7.42
CA SER A 295 6.64 0.52 6.09
C SER A 295 7.07 -0.93 5.91
N CYS A 296 8.30 -1.27 6.29
CA CYS A 296 8.85 -2.61 6.13
C CYS A 296 8.12 -3.64 6.99
N ILE A 297 7.68 -3.22 8.18
CA ILE A 297 6.98 -4.09 9.14
C ILE A 297 5.51 -4.28 8.76
N LEU A 298 4.87 -3.21 8.26
CA LEU A 298 3.46 -3.21 7.86
C LEU A 298 3.24 -3.72 6.44
N HIS A 299 4.20 -4.45 5.88
CA HIS A 299 4.17 -4.86 4.49
C HIS A 299 3.03 -5.87 4.22
N PRO A 300 2.21 -5.68 3.17
CA PRO A 300 1.08 -6.54 2.80
C PRO A 300 1.37 -8.01 2.46
N ALA A 301 2.62 -8.47 2.47
CA ALA A 301 2.94 -9.86 2.11
C ALA A 301 2.47 -10.85 3.19
N THR A 302 2.30 -10.38 4.43
CA THR A 302 1.86 -11.18 5.58
C THR A 302 0.44 -10.84 6.03
N ALA A 303 -0.05 -9.65 5.68
CA ALA A 303 -1.36 -9.15 6.08
C ALA A 303 -2.42 -9.42 5.00
N ASP A 304 -3.58 -9.93 5.40
CA ASP A 304 -4.72 -10.01 4.50
C ASP A 304 -5.09 -8.60 4.00
N ALA A 305 -5.45 -8.46 2.73
CA ALA A 305 -5.89 -7.19 2.16
C ALA A 305 -7.08 -6.63 2.97
N ASP A 306 -7.92 -7.50 3.53
CA ASP A 306 -9.03 -7.14 4.40
C ASP A 306 -8.56 -6.58 5.76
N GLN A 307 -7.48 -7.11 6.34
CA GLN A 307 -6.91 -6.60 7.60
C GLN A 307 -6.29 -5.22 7.41
N LEU A 308 -5.53 -5.00 6.33
CA LEU A 308 -4.98 -3.69 6.01
C LEU A 308 -6.08 -2.69 5.68
N SER A 309 -7.11 -3.12 4.96
CA SER A 309 -8.27 -2.29 4.65
C SER A 309 -9.03 -1.92 5.92
N SER A 310 -9.22 -2.87 6.83
CA SER A 310 -9.80 -2.64 8.15
C SER A 310 -8.97 -1.63 8.93
N LEU A 311 -7.67 -1.87 9.14
CA LEU A 311 -6.78 -0.95 9.85
C LEU A 311 -6.82 0.45 9.24
N TYR A 312 -6.80 0.55 7.91
CA TYR A 312 -6.90 1.82 7.23
C TYR A 312 -8.25 2.51 7.47
N ARG A 313 -9.38 1.81 7.32
CA ARG A 313 -10.71 2.37 7.63
C ARG A 313 -10.78 2.90 9.05
N LYS A 314 -10.13 2.23 10.01
CA LYS A 314 -10.07 2.70 11.40
C LYS A 314 -9.27 3.99 11.53
N CYS A 315 -8.15 4.12 10.83
CA CYS A 315 -7.34 5.33 10.82
C CYS A 315 -8.01 6.52 10.10
N PHE A 316 -8.85 6.28 9.09
CA PHE A 316 -9.42 7.33 8.23
C PHE A 316 -10.93 7.58 8.38
N GLY A 317 -11.66 6.65 8.95
CA GLY A 317 -13.13 6.72 9.08
C GLY A 317 -13.62 7.83 10.00
N VAL A 318 -12.77 8.35 10.89
CA VAL A 318 -13.15 9.35 11.89
C VAL A 318 -13.15 10.79 11.35
N GLY A 319 -13.60 11.00 10.11
CA GLY A 319 -13.73 12.33 9.51
C GLY A 319 -12.40 13.05 9.25
N PHE A 320 -11.32 12.30 9.01
CA PHE A 320 -10.00 12.87 8.77
C PHE A 320 -9.91 13.42 7.34
N GLU A 321 -10.35 14.67 7.13
CA GLU A 321 -9.93 15.44 5.97
C GLU A 321 -8.41 15.66 6.08
N LEU A 322 -7.66 15.22 5.06
CA LEU A 322 -6.28 15.67 4.94
C LEU A 322 -6.36 17.20 4.85
N PRO A 323 -5.74 17.97 5.77
CA PRO A 323 -5.66 19.40 5.57
C PRO A 323 -5.02 19.59 4.19
N PRO A 324 -5.62 20.38 3.29
CA PRO A 324 -5.00 20.68 2.01
C PRO A 324 -3.57 21.11 2.33
N GLN A 325 -2.59 20.38 1.79
CA GLN A 325 -1.20 20.78 1.93
C GLN A 325 -1.06 22.06 1.09
N HIS A 326 -1.42 23.19 1.69
CA HIS A 326 -0.89 24.47 1.32
C HIS A 326 0.61 24.36 1.61
N LEU A 327 1.35 23.90 0.60
CA LEU A 327 2.75 24.23 0.48
C LEU A 327 2.82 25.74 0.74
N PRO A 328 3.53 26.21 1.78
CA PRO A 328 3.70 27.64 1.95
C PRO A 328 4.28 28.14 0.63
N PRO A 329 3.70 29.17 -0.01
CA PRO A 329 4.27 29.72 -1.23
C PRO A 329 5.74 29.99 -0.91
N GLN A 330 6.64 29.36 -1.66
CA GLN A 330 8.06 29.65 -1.59
C GLN A 330 8.26 31.06 -2.12
N HIS A 331 7.95 32.05 -1.30
CA HIS A 331 8.47 33.39 -1.46
C HIS A 331 9.97 33.26 -1.18
N LEU A 332 10.73 33.02 -2.25
CA LEU A 332 12.12 33.45 -2.29
C LEU A 332 12.12 34.92 -1.83
N PRO A 333 12.77 35.27 -0.72
CA PRO A 333 12.95 36.67 -0.40
C PRO A 333 13.87 37.21 -1.49
N LEU A 334 13.30 37.92 -2.47
CA LEU A 334 14.01 38.95 -3.20
C LEU A 334 14.42 39.96 -2.14
N GLN A 335 15.61 39.76 -1.56
CA GLN A 335 16.25 40.77 -0.75
C GLN A 335 16.47 41.97 -1.69
N HIS A 336 15.58 42.95 -1.58
CA HIS A 336 15.82 44.28 -2.07
C HIS A 336 17.04 44.82 -1.31
N LEU A 337 18.20 44.77 -1.94
CA LEU A 337 19.35 45.59 -1.58
C LEU A 337 18.89 47.05 -1.61
N PRO A 338 18.93 47.79 -0.48
CA PRO A 338 18.69 49.21 -0.52
C PRO A 338 19.92 49.86 -1.18
N LEU A 339 19.72 50.44 -2.36
CA LEU A 339 20.63 51.43 -2.94
C LEU A 339 20.63 52.66 -2.02
N GLN A 340 21.42 52.62 -0.95
CA GLN A 340 21.73 53.83 -0.20
C GLN A 340 22.84 54.59 -0.90
N HIS A 341 22.50 55.83 -1.24
CA HIS A 341 23.37 56.86 -1.78
C HIS A 341 24.61 57.06 -0.90
N LEU A 342 25.78 56.68 -1.41
CA LEU A 342 27.07 57.14 -0.90
C LEU A 342 27.44 58.46 -1.59
N PRO A 343 27.81 59.52 -0.83
CA PRO A 343 28.27 60.76 -1.41
C PRO A 343 29.69 60.58 -1.97
N LEU A 344 29.88 61.01 -3.21
CA LEU A 344 31.19 61.23 -3.82
C LEU A 344 31.93 62.28 -3.00
N GLN A 345 32.92 61.88 -2.20
CA GLN A 345 33.99 62.77 -1.77
C GLN A 345 35.36 62.15 -1.99
N HIS A 346 36.26 63.03 -2.40
CA HIS A 346 37.54 62.82 -3.04
C HIS A 346 38.57 62.11 -2.16
N LEU A 347 39.27 61.12 -2.73
CA LEU A 347 40.56 60.65 -2.21
C LEU A 347 41.57 60.56 -3.38
N PRO A 348 42.83 60.96 -3.16
CA PRO A 348 43.79 61.20 -4.22
C PRO A 348 44.43 59.92 -4.73
N LEU A 349 44.64 59.86 -6.04
CA LEU A 349 45.49 58.89 -6.72
C LEU A 349 46.93 59.01 -6.19
N GLN A 350 47.42 57.98 -5.50
CA GLN A 350 48.86 57.74 -5.38
C GLN A 350 49.23 56.33 -5.84
N HIS A 351 50.34 56.32 -6.57
CA HIS A 351 50.90 55.26 -7.38
C HIS A 351 51.39 54.05 -6.58
N LEU A 352 51.11 52.85 -7.08
CA LEU A 352 51.86 51.62 -6.78
C LEU A 352 52.17 50.87 -8.09
N PRO A 353 53.37 50.26 -8.23
CA PRO A 353 53.91 49.78 -9.50
C PRO A 353 53.38 48.39 -9.89
N PRO A 354 53.43 48.00 -11.17
CA PRO A 354 52.98 46.69 -11.61
C PRO A 354 54.03 45.62 -11.28
N GLN A 355 53.66 44.62 -10.48
CA GLN A 355 54.42 43.37 -10.40
C GLN A 355 53.86 42.36 -11.41
N HIS A 356 54.72 41.94 -12.33
CA HIS A 356 54.49 40.89 -13.29
C HIS A 356 54.46 39.51 -12.59
N LEU A 357 53.33 38.80 -12.69
CA LEU A 357 53.26 37.36 -12.42
C LEU A 357 53.32 36.60 -13.76
N PRO A 358 54.21 35.59 -13.93
CA PRO A 358 54.28 34.81 -15.15
C PRO A 358 53.21 33.73 -15.17
N LEU A 359 52.45 33.66 -16.27
CA LEU A 359 51.60 32.53 -16.61
C LEU A 359 52.49 31.33 -16.97
N GLN A 360 52.60 30.35 -16.07
CA GLN A 360 53.17 29.04 -16.41
C GLN A 360 52.14 28.18 -17.13
N HIS A 361 52.47 27.76 -18.35
CA HIS A 361 51.74 26.80 -19.15
C HIS A 361 51.89 25.38 -18.59
N LEU A 362 50.79 24.76 -18.14
CA LEU A 362 50.71 23.32 -17.91
C LEU A 362 50.51 22.59 -19.26
N PRO A 363 51.25 21.50 -19.54
CA PRO A 363 51.11 20.76 -20.79
C PRO A 363 49.90 19.81 -20.73
N THR A 364 49.01 19.93 -21.70
CA THR A 364 47.90 19.00 -21.96
C THR A 364 48.46 17.64 -22.39
N ARG A 365 48.59 16.70 -21.45
CA ARG A 365 48.95 15.31 -21.72
C ARG A 365 47.73 14.57 -22.28
N ARG A 366 47.74 14.25 -23.58
CA ARG A 366 46.73 13.37 -24.21
C ARG A 366 46.87 11.96 -23.65
N LEU A 367 45.87 11.50 -22.88
CA LEU A 367 45.72 10.08 -22.55
C LEU A 367 45.02 9.37 -23.73
N PRO A 368 45.46 8.15 -24.11
CA PRO A 368 44.78 7.36 -25.14
C PRO A 368 43.43 6.85 -24.60
N PRO A 369 42.42 6.63 -25.48
CA PRO A 369 41.11 6.16 -25.05
C PRO A 369 41.21 4.71 -24.57
N GLN A 370 41.16 4.50 -23.26
CA GLN A 370 40.90 3.17 -22.70
C GLN A 370 39.48 2.75 -23.07
N ARG A 371 39.36 1.72 -23.91
CA ARG A 371 38.13 0.95 -24.07
C ARG A 371 37.85 0.24 -22.75
N LEU A 372 36.98 0.82 -21.93
CA LEU A 372 36.35 0.09 -20.84
C LEU A 372 35.56 -1.08 -21.46
N PRO A 373 35.69 -2.32 -20.94
CA PRO A 373 34.83 -3.41 -21.35
C PRO A 373 33.38 -3.03 -21.04
N PRO A 374 32.40 -3.41 -21.89
CA PRO A 374 31.00 -3.10 -21.63
C PRO A 374 30.64 -3.67 -20.26
N GLN A 375 30.29 -2.79 -19.32
CA GLN A 375 29.68 -3.21 -18.07
C GLN A 375 28.46 -4.04 -18.43
N LYS A 376 28.53 -5.33 -18.12
CA LYS A 376 27.42 -6.26 -18.19
C LYS A 376 26.38 -5.74 -17.19
N THR A 377 25.47 -4.90 -17.67
CA THR A 377 24.32 -4.44 -16.91
C THR A 377 23.61 -5.66 -16.33
N LEU A 378 23.51 -5.69 -15.00
CA LEU A 378 22.87 -6.76 -14.22
C LEU A 378 21.34 -6.76 -14.38
N PHE A 379 20.83 -6.38 -15.55
CA PHE A 379 19.41 -6.39 -15.92
C PHE A 379 19.11 -7.37 -17.08
N PRO A 380 19.44 -8.68 -17.00
CA PRO A 380 19.28 -9.56 -18.16
C PRO A 380 17.82 -9.93 -18.45
N GLU A 381 16.86 -9.59 -17.59
CA GLU A 381 15.53 -10.21 -17.62
C GLU A 381 14.40 -9.33 -18.17
N THR A 382 14.72 -8.12 -18.61
CA THR A 382 13.76 -7.23 -19.29
C THR A 382 14.34 -6.68 -20.59
N ALA A 383 14.98 -7.52 -21.40
CA ALA A 383 14.93 -7.28 -22.83
C ALA A 383 13.44 -7.24 -23.18
N ALA A 384 12.92 -6.10 -23.65
CA ALA A 384 11.53 -6.05 -24.06
C ALA A 384 11.31 -7.19 -25.08
N VAL A 385 10.16 -7.84 -25.09
CA VAL A 385 9.87 -8.92 -26.05
C VAL A 385 10.09 -8.41 -27.49
N THR A 386 10.01 -7.09 -27.72
CA THR A 386 10.44 -6.42 -28.95
C THR A 386 11.93 -6.52 -29.26
N ASP A 387 12.82 -6.45 -28.28
CA ASP A 387 14.27 -6.59 -28.49
C ASP A 387 14.61 -8.03 -28.86
N VAL A 388 13.97 -9.00 -28.21
CA VAL A 388 14.08 -10.43 -28.55
C VAL A 388 13.48 -10.70 -29.94
N ALA A 389 12.36 -10.04 -30.29
CA ALA A 389 11.77 -10.12 -31.62
C ALA A 389 12.68 -9.50 -32.69
N LEU A 390 13.31 -8.36 -32.38
CA LEU A 390 14.27 -7.71 -33.25
C LEU A 390 15.49 -8.61 -33.48
N GLU A 391 16.07 -9.16 -32.42
CA GLU A 391 17.22 -10.08 -32.52
C GLU A 391 16.87 -11.36 -33.32
N ALA A 392 15.70 -11.94 -33.06
CA ALA A 392 15.21 -13.09 -33.79
C ALA A 392 15.00 -12.76 -35.28
N ARG A 393 14.50 -11.57 -35.61
CA ARG A 393 14.30 -11.13 -37.00
C ARG A 393 15.62 -10.79 -37.69
N THR A 394 16.54 -10.10 -37.02
CA THR A 394 17.90 -9.83 -37.52
C THR A 394 18.60 -11.14 -37.86
N SER A 395 18.51 -12.13 -36.96
CA SER A 395 19.07 -13.46 -37.18
C SER A 395 18.44 -14.19 -38.36
N PHE A 396 17.14 -14.00 -38.60
CA PHE A 396 16.40 -14.57 -39.73
C PHE A 396 16.81 -13.94 -41.06
N LEU A 397 16.78 -12.61 -41.16
CA LEU A 397 17.14 -11.86 -42.37
C LEU A 397 18.62 -12.07 -42.75
N LEU A 398 19.51 -12.11 -41.75
CA LEU A 398 20.93 -12.36 -41.98
C LEU A 398 21.14 -13.67 -42.73
N ARG A 399 20.39 -14.72 -42.37
CA ARG A 399 20.48 -16.01 -43.07
C ARG A 399 19.94 -15.92 -44.48
N GLN A 400 18.80 -15.27 -44.70
CA GLN A 400 18.23 -15.09 -46.05
C GLN A 400 19.21 -14.35 -46.96
N TYR A 401 19.74 -13.21 -46.50
CA TYR A 401 20.68 -12.41 -47.28
C TYR A 401 22.01 -13.14 -47.52
N THR A 402 22.45 -13.97 -46.58
CA THR A 402 23.63 -14.83 -46.76
C THR A 402 23.38 -15.91 -47.81
N GLN A 403 22.19 -16.54 -47.82
CA GLN A 403 21.81 -17.53 -48.85
C GLN A 403 21.73 -16.90 -50.24
N GLU A 404 21.22 -15.67 -50.34
CA GLU A 404 21.15 -14.88 -51.58
C GLU A 404 22.51 -14.26 -51.99
N ARG A 405 23.56 -14.47 -51.19
CA ARG A 405 24.92 -13.93 -51.42
C ARG A 405 24.96 -12.40 -51.53
N MET A 406 24.13 -11.69 -50.77
CA MET A 406 24.20 -10.23 -50.72
C MET A 406 25.50 -9.75 -50.04
N PRO A 407 26.24 -8.79 -50.64
CA PRO A 407 27.37 -8.16 -49.96
C PRO A 407 26.89 -7.36 -48.75
N GLY A 408 27.60 -7.45 -47.62
CA GLY A 408 27.20 -6.75 -46.39
C GLY A 408 25.95 -7.31 -45.70
N ALA A 409 25.60 -8.58 -45.93
CA ALA A 409 24.38 -9.23 -45.43
C ALA A 409 24.08 -8.98 -43.94
N ALA A 410 25.09 -8.96 -43.07
CA ALA A 410 24.92 -8.70 -41.63
C ALA A 410 24.38 -7.30 -41.33
N GLU A 411 24.97 -6.27 -41.94
CA GLU A 411 24.57 -4.88 -41.75
C GLU A 411 23.21 -4.63 -42.42
N ALA A 412 23.04 -5.09 -43.65
CA ALA A 412 21.77 -5.00 -44.37
C ALA A 412 20.62 -5.67 -43.61
N ALA A 413 20.85 -6.86 -43.04
CA ALA A 413 19.85 -7.57 -42.25
C ALA A 413 19.50 -6.84 -40.94
N SER A 414 20.49 -6.27 -40.26
CA SER A 414 20.28 -5.48 -39.04
C SER A 414 19.43 -4.24 -39.32
N VAL A 415 19.78 -3.49 -40.37
CA VAL A 415 19.04 -2.29 -40.79
C VAL A 415 17.62 -2.64 -41.24
N ALA A 416 17.46 -3.69 -42.05
CA ALA A 416 16.15 -4.15 -42.50
C ALA A 416 15.29 -4.65 -41.33
N ALA A 417 15.85 -5.43 -40.40
CA ALA A 417 15.13 -5.90 -39.22
C ALA A 417 14.67 -4.74 -38.33
N ALA A 418 15.54 -3.74 -38.10
CA ALA A 418 15.21 -2.55 -37.33
C ALA A 418 14.10 -1.73 -38.01
N THR A 419 14.17 -1.55 -39.33
CA THR A 419 13.17 -0.83 -40.11
C THR A 419 11.81 -1.53 -40.07
N ILE A 420 11.79 -2.85 -40.28
CA ILE A 420 10.56 -3.66 -40.20
C ILE A 420 10.00 -3.61 -38.78
N GLN A 421 10.85 -3.76 -37.76
CA GLN A 421 10.40 -3.72 -36.37
C GLN A 421 9.82 -2.36 -35.99
N ALA A 422 10.43 -1.25 -36.41
CA ALA A 422 9.92 0.09 -36.18
C ALA A 422 8.53 0.29 -36.82
N ASN A 423 8.37 -0.10 -38.09
CA ASN A 423 7.08 -0.02 -38.78
C ASN A 423 6.00 -0.87 -38.10
N VAL A 424 6.35 -2.10 -37.74
CA VAL A 424 5.46 -3.05 -37.07
C VAL A 424 5.03 -2.53 -35.70
N VAL A 425 5.95 -2.01 -34.88
CA VAL A 425 5.63 -1.40 -33.59
C VAL A 425 4.71 -0.19 -33.79
N GLN A 426 5.02 0.69 -34.74
CA GLN A 426 4.18 1.86 -35.03
C GLN A 426 2.74 1.45 -35.41
N ARG A 427 2.57 0.49 -36.32
CA ARG A 427 1.23 0.01 -36.73
C ARG A 427 0.47 -0.66 -35.59
N ARG A 428 1.16 -1.48 -34.79
CA ARG A 428 0.59 -2.15 -33.61
C ARG A 428 0.12 -1.15 -32.56
N THR A 429 0.94 -0.15 -32.27
CA THR A 429 0.62 0.90 -31.31
C THR A 429 -0.52 1.80 -31.82
N ALA A 430 -0.52 2.16 -33.10
CA ALA A 430 -1.61 2.91 -33.73
C ALA A 430 -2.94 2.14 -33.69
N PHE A 431 -2.91 0.83 -33.93
CA PHE A 431 -4.09 -0.03 -33.83
C PHE A 431 -4.66 -0.03 -32.41
N LEU A 432 -3.82 -0.24 -31.38
CA LEU A 432 -4.28 -0.22 -30.00
C LEU A 432 -4.82 1.15 -29.59
N ALA A 433 -4.15 2.23 -29.99
CA ALA A 433 -4.59 3.60 -29.71
C ALA A 433 -5.99 3.87 -30.31
N ARG A 434 -6.26 3.38 -31.53
CA ARG A 434 -7.58 3.50 -32.16
C ARG A 434 -8.64 2.71 -31.41
N VAL A 435 -8.37 1.45 -31.05
CA VAL A 435 -9.30 0.62 -30.26
C VAL A 435 -9.63 1.30 -28.92
N ILE A 436 -8.63 1.87 -28.25
CA ILE A 436 -8.84 2.63 -27.01
C ILE A 436 -9.74 3.84 -27.26
N SER A 437 -9.47 4.62 -28.32
CA SER A 437 -10.27 5.81 -28.66
C SER A 437 -11.72 5.47 -29.01
N GLU A 438 -11.96 4.40 -29.76
CA GLU A 438 -13.31 3.92 -30.09
C GLU A 438 -14.10 3.56 -28.81
N CYS A 439 -13.44 2.92 -27.83
CA CYS A 439 -14.05 2.58 -26.54
C CYS A 439 -14.40 3.81 -25.68
N GLN A 440 -13.63 4.90 -25.78
CA GLN A 440 -13.85 6.11 -24.97
C GLN A 440 -15.07 6.94 -25.41
N SER A 441 -15.46 6.85 -26.68
CA SER A 441 -16.51 7.70 -27.28
C SER A 441 -17.88 7.61 -26.57
N GLN A 442 -18.05 6.61 -25.69
CA GLN A 442 -19.30 6.32 -24.98
C GLN A 442 -19.24 6.60 -23.47
N GLU A 443 -18.15 7.18 -22.95
CA GLU A 443 -17.89 7.21 -21.51
C GLU A 443 -17.94 8.61 -20.89
N SER A 444 -18.74 8.75 -19.82
CA SER A 444 -18.61 9.86 -18.89
C SER A 444 -17.38 9.63 -18.02
N GLY A 445 -16.37 10.48 -18.15
CA GLY A 445 -15.17 10.44 -17.31
C GLY A 445 -15.46 10.63 -15.82
N LEU A 446 -14.45 10.38 -14.98
CA LEU A 446 -14.49 10.76 -13.57
C LEU A 446 -14.79 12.25 -13.45
N ARG A 447 -15.74 12.64 -12.59
CA ARG A 447 -16.07 14.06 -12.36
C ARG A 447 -14.80 14.83 -12.01
N ASP A 448 -14.61 16.00 -12.64
CA ASP A 448 -13.36 16.77 -12.57
C ASP A 448 -12.91 17.03 -11.13
N VAL A 449 -13.83 17.38 -10.23
CA VAL A 449 -13.53 17.63 -8.80
C VAL A 449 -12.89 16.40 -8.14
N LYS A 450 -13.52 15.22 -8.26
CA LYS A 450 -13.00 13.97 -7.68
C LYS A 450 -11.67 13.56 -8.31
N ALA A 451 -11.50 13.82 -9.61
CA ALA A 451 -10.26 13.51 -10.33
C ALA A 451 -9.08 14.36 -9.82
N SER A 452 -9.30 15.66 -9.61
CA SER A 452 -8.30 16.56 -9.04
C SER A 452 -7.96 16.18 -7.59
N GLU A 453 -8.95 15.90 -6.74
CA GLU A 453 -8.71 15.45 -5.37
C GLU A 453 -7.92 14.13 -5.30
N LEU A 454 -8.21 13.18 -6.21
CA LEU A 454 -7.47 11.93 -6.33
C LEU A 454 -6.02 12.16 -6.77
N ALA A 455 -5.81 13.00 -7.78
CA ALA A 455 -4.48 13.35 -8.26
C ALA A 455 -3.64 14.03 -7.17
N GLU A 456 -4.24 14.96 -6.41
CA GLU A 456 -3.60 15.65 -5.29
C GLU A 456 -3.22 14.70 -4.16
N LEU A 457 -4.16 13.84 -3.76
CA LEU A 457 -3.92 12.82 -2.74
C LEU A 457 -2.72 11.94 -3.12
N VAL A 458 -2.75 11.39 -4.34
CA VAL A 458 -1.74 10.44 -4.80
C VAL A 458 -0.40 11.14 -5.04
N SER A 459 -0.40 12.38 -5.51
CA SER A 459 0.80 13.20 -5.65
C SER A 459 1.49 13.42 -4.31
N GLY A 460 0.75 13.82 -3.27
CA GLY A 460 1.31 14.01 -1.93
C GLY A 460 1.95 12.74 -1.38
N TRP A 461 1.28 11.60 -1.60
CA TRP A 461 1.82 10.29 -1.24
C TRP A 461 3.09 9.92 -1.99
N LEU A 462 3.08 10.08 -3.31
CA LEU A 462 4.23 9.74 -4.15
C LEU A 462 5.44 10.61 -3.80
N GLN A 463 5.26 11.90 -3.52
CA GLN A 463 6.34 12.78 -3.08
C GLN A 463 6.94 12.36 -1.74
N THR A 464 6.11 11.97 -0.77
CA THR A 464 6.60 11.40 0.50
C THR A 464 7.39 10.13 0.24
N ALA A 465 6.87 9.21 -0.60
CA ALA A 465 7.57 7.97 -0.93
C ALA A 465 8.93 8.21 -1.60
N LEU A 466 9.00 9.09 -2.59
CA LEU A 466 10.25 9.41 -3.27
C LEU A 466 11.27 10.07 -2.34
N ARG A 467 10.83 10.94 -1.44
CA ARG A 467 11.72 11.57 -0.44
C ARG A 467 12.32 10.53 0.49
N GLU A 468 11.52 9.61 1.00
CA GLU A 468 11.98 8.56 1.91
C GLU A 468 12.92 7.56 1.23
N VAL A 469 12.63 7.18 -0.02
CA VAL A 469 13.55 6.30 -0.76
C VAL A 469 14.88 7.00 -1.02
N ASN A 470 14.85 8.26 -1.44
CA ASN A 470 16.06 9.03 -1.74
C ASN A 470 16.91 9.30 -0.49
N GLY A 471 16.27 9.62 0.64
CA GLY A 471 16.96 9.94 1.90
C GLY A 471 17.63 8.74 2.56
N ASN A 472 17.03 7.54 2.44
CA ASN A 472 17.51 6.34 3.12
C ASN A 472 18.53 5.52 2.29
N GLY A 473 18.91 5.99 1.09
CA GLY A 473 19.81 5.26 0.18
C GLY A 473 19.28 3.88 -0.23
N VAL A 474 17.96 3.68 -0.18
CA VAL A 474 17.36 2.36 -0.37
C VAL A 474 17.36 2.00 -1.85
N VAL A 475 18.04 0.91 -2.18
CA VAL A 475 17.93 0.27 -3.50
C VAL A 475 16.56 -0.40 -3.58
N LEU A 476 15.63 0.25 -4.28
CA LEU A 476 14.30 -0.31 -4.56
C LEU A 476 14.42 -1.63 -5.33
N VAL A 477 13.40 -2.48 -5.15
CA VAL A 477 13.20 -3.64 -6.01
C VAL A 477 13.13 -3.15 -7.46
N PRO A 478 13.82 -3.81 -8.41
CA PRO A 478 13.79 -3.42 -9.81
C PRO A 478 12.35 -3.26 -10.31
N VAL A 479 12.02 -2.06 -10.78
CA VAL A 479 10.70 -1.78 -11.35
C VAL A 479 10.61 -2.44 -12.71
N ASN A 480 9.60 -3.28 -12.89
CA ASN A 480 9.35 -3.93 -14.17
C ASN A 480 8.60 -2.97 -15.10
N PHE A 481 9.31 -2.33 -16.03
CA PHE A 481 8.72 -1.44 -17.03
C PHE A 481 8.11 -2.16 -18.23
N SER A 482 8.30 -3.48 -18.38
CA SER A 482 7.74 -4.24 -19.52
C SER A 482 6.22 -4.37 -19.47
N MET A 483 5.65 -4.22 -18.28
CA MET A 483 4.23 -4.44 -18.05
C MET A 483 3.72 -3.51 -16.94
N CYS A 484 2.47 -3.10 -17.05
CA CYS A 484 1.84 -2.24 -16.06
C CYS A 484 0.38 -2.67 -15.87
N SER A 485 -0.11 -2.70 -14.63
CA SER A 485 -1.53 -3.03 -14.42
C SER A 485 -2.43 -1.86 -14.81
N TRP A 486 -3.59 -2.20 -15.37
CA TRP A 486 -4.61 -1.30 -15.87
C TRP A 486 -4.92 -0.13 -14.94
N ARG A 487 -5.20 -0.42 -13.66
CA ARG A 487 -5.53 0.58 -12.65
C ARG A 487 -4.47 1.68 -12.46
N TRP A 488 -3.19 1.32 -12.53
CA TRP A 488 -2.11 2.28 -12.30
C TRP A 488 -1.91 3.18 -13.52
N LEU A 489 -2.17 2.63 -14.70
CA LEU A 489 -2.12 3.40 -15.95
C LEU A 489 -3.31 4.37 -16.04
N GLN A 490 -4.48 3.96 -15.56
CA GLN A 490 -5.63 4.86 -15.35
C GLN A 490 -5.28 5.98 -14.37
N LEU A 491 -4.73 5.63 -13.20
CA LEU A 491 -4.36 6.62 -12.18
C LEU A 491 -3.30 7.61 -12.67
N ALA A 492 -2.26 7.13 -13.34
CA ALA A 492 -1.25 7.98 -13.96
C ALA A 492 -1.85 8.90 -15.04
N GLY A 493 -2.82 8.40 -15.81
CA GLY A 493 -3.57 9.22 -16.76
C GLY A 493 -4.31 10.38 -16.09
N VAL A 494 -5.02 10.10 -14.99
CA VAL A 494 -5.72 11.14 -14.20
C VAL A 494 -4.74 12.15 -13.60
N MET A 495 -3.59 11.69 -13.08
CA MET A 495 -2.56 12.61 -12.57
C MET A 495 -2.02 13.52 -13.67
N ILE A 496 -1.74 12.99 -14.86
CA ILE A 496 -1.25 13.80 -15.99
C ILE A 496 -2.30 14.80 -16.47
N GLU A 497 -3.57 14.41 -16.48
CA GLU A 497 -4.67 15.28 -16.92
C GLU A 497 -4.96 16.41 -15.92
N LYS A 498 -4.88 16.12 -14.62
CA LYS A 498 -5.38 17.03 -13.57
C LYS A 498 -4.31 17.82 -12.82
N MET A 499 -3.06 17.38 -12.84
CA MET A 499 -1.98 18.11 -12.17
C MET A 499 -1.44 19.24 -13.04
N ASP A 500 -0.95 20.29 -12.37
CA ASP A 500 -0.16 21.32 -13.00
C ASP A 500 1.11 20.74 -13.67
N GLY A 501 1.45 21.24 -14.86
CA GLY A 501 2.52 20.69 -15.70
C GLY A 501 3.90 20.79 -15.05
N ASP A 502 4.19 21.90 -14.38
CA ASP A 502 5.47 22.11 -13.70
C ASP A 502 5.58 21.20 -12.46
N ARG A 503 4.50 21.11 -11.69
CA ARG A 503 4.45 20.20 -10.53
C ARG A 503 4.59 18.73 -10.93
N LEU A 504 3.90 18.29 -11.97
CA LEU A 504 4.02 16.94 -12.51
C LEU A 504 5.45 16.68 -13.00
N GLN A 505 6.05 17.62 -13.73
CA GLN A 505 7.41 17.48 -14.25
C GLN A 505 8.43 17.42 -13.11
N GLY A 506 8.31 18.25 -12.07
CA GLY A 506 9.17 18.20 -10.88
C GLY A 506 9.09 16.86 -10.16
N MET A 507 7.88 16.30 -10.02
CA MET A 507 7.67 14.98 -9.42
C MET A 507 8.24 13.85 -10.28
N LEU A 508 8.09 13.92 -11.62
CA LEU A 508 8.71 12.96 -12.54
C LEU A 508 10.24 13.03 -12.47
N SER A 509 10.82 14.23 -12.43
CA SER A 509 12.26 14.41 -12.28
C SER A 509 12.76 13.84 -10.94
N GLN A 510 12.04 14.07 -9.84
CA GLN A 510 12.36 13.45 -8.55
C GLN A 510 12.22 11.92 -8.59
N ALA A 511 11.23 11.39 -9.29
CA ALA A 511 11.09 9.95 -9.48
C ALA A 511 12.28 9.38 -10.27
N GLU A 512 12.71 10.08 -11.33
CA GLU A 512 13.81 9.66 -12.20
C GLU A 512 15.17 9.63 -11.49
N THR A 513 15.39 10.45 -10.45
CA THR A 513 16.61 10.37 -9.63
C THR A 513 16.68 9.07 -8.82
N VAL A 514 15.52 8.51 -8.47
CA VAL A 514 15.41 7.30 -7.65
C VAL A 514 15.25 6.05 -8.51
N ILE A 515 14.44 6.14 -9.55
CA ILE A 515 14.07 5.05 -10.46
C ILE A 515 14.29 5.55 -11.89
N PRO A 516 15.46 5.31 -12.50
CA PRO A 516 15.78 5.81 -13.82
C PRO A 516 14.74 5.39 -14.87
N ARG A 517 14.19 6.35 -15.62
CA ARG A 517 13.23 6.07 -16.69
C ARG A 517 13.95 5.50 -17.93
N PRO A 518 13.54 4.34 -18.47
CA PRO A 518 14.07 3.84 -19.73
C PRO A 518 13.69 4.78 -20.89
N LYS A 519 14.60 4.91 -21.88
CA LYS A 519 14.43 5.84 -23.01
C LYS A 519 13.15 5.60 -23.84
N ASN A 520 12.71 4.34 -23.90
CA ASN A 520 11.54 3.89 -24.65
C ASN A 520 10.23 3.88 -23.85
N VAL A 521 10.22 4.47 -22.65
CA VAL A 521 9.03 4.48 -21.77
C VAL A 521 8.48 5.91 -21.68
N GLY A 522 7.24 6.10 -22.15
CA GLY A 522 6.51 7.37 -22.04
C GLY A 522 6.23 7.78 -20.58
N LYS A 523 5.96 9.08 -20.35
CA LYS A 523 5.76 9.64 -19.00
C LYS A 523 4.63 8.96 -18.23
N GLN A 524 3.49 8.70 -18.89
CA GLN A 524 2.34 8.03 -18.28
C GLN A 524 2.67 6.60 -17.84
N TRP A 525 3.32 5.83 -18.72
CA TRP A 525 3.69 4.45 -18.42
C TRP A 525 4.71 4.38 -17.29
N TYR A 526 5.72 5.25 -17.35
CA TYR A 526 6.72 5.38 -16.30
C TYR A 526 6.07 5.69 -14.94
N LEU A 527 5.21 6.71 -14.88
CA LEU A 527 4.51 7.09 -13.66
C LEU A 527 3.66 5.93 -13.14
N ALA A 528 2.95 5.22 -14.01
CA ALA A 528 2.13 4.07 -13.62
C ALA A 528 2.97 2.93 -13.00
N CYS A 529 4.13 2.61 -13.58
CA CYS A 529 5.06 1.62 -13.03
C CYS A 529 5.65 2.07 -11.69
N VAL A 530 5.98 3.36 -11.54
CA VAL A 530 6.45 3.94 -10.27
C VAL A 530 5.36 3.84 -9.19
N LEU A 531 4.10 4.15 -9.54
CA LEU A 531 2.97 4.01 -8.63
C LEU A 531 2.75 2.55 -8.19
N ASP A 532 2.80 1.56 -9.09
CA ASP A 532 2.69 0.12 -8.73
C ASP A 532 3.84 -0.36 -7.83
N ALA A 533 5.01 0.23 -8.01
CA ALA A 533 6.19 -0.10 -7.20
C ALA A 533 6.08 0.46 -5.79
N LEU A 534 5.60 1.70 -5.64
CA LEU A 534 5.65 2.44 -4.37
C LEU A 534 4.35 2.39 -3.56
N ILE A 535 3.20 2.17 -4.19
CA ILE A 535 1.90 2.22 -3.52
C ILE A 535 1.29 0.82 -3.42
N SER A 536 0.83 0.45 -2.22
CA SER A 536 0.12 -0.81 -2.01
C SER A 536 -1.21 -0.83 -2.78
N ARG A 537 -1.51 -1.98 -3.41
CA ARG A 537 -2.78 -2.20 -4.14
C ARG A 537 -3.99 -2.19 -3.20
N ALA A 538 -3.85 -2.79 -2.01
CA ALA A 538 -4.94 -2.84 -1.03
C ALA A 538 -5.31 -1.43 -0.57
N LEU A 539 -4.29 -0.64 -0.27
CA LEU A 539 -4.44 0.76 0.11
C LEU A 539 -5.10 1.60 -0.98
N LEU A 540 -4.65 1.49 -2.23
CA LEU A 540 -5.29 2.20 -3.33
C LEU A 540 -6.77 1.81 -3.43
N ASN A 541 -7.11 0.52 -3.30
CA ASN A 541 -8.52 0.09 -3.34
C ASN A 541 -9.36 0.77 -2.25
N VAL A 542 -8.81 0.91 -1.03
CA VAL A 542 -9.49 1.58 0.07
C VAL A 542 -9.70 3.06 -0.24
N TRP A 543 -8.71 3.74 -0.82
CA TRP A 543 -8.86 5.14 -1.24
C TRP A 543 -9.95 5.29 -2.30
N LEU A 544 -9.87 4.48 -3.37
CA LEU A 544 -10.82 4.57 -4.48
C LEU A 544 -12.25 4.27 -4.01
N THR A 545 -12.44 3.28 -3.14
CA THR A 545 -13.77 2.89 -2.64
C THR A 545 -14.28 3.85 -1.57
N ASP A 546 -13.54 3.99 -0.46
CA ASP A 546 -14.08 4.59 0.76
C ASP A 546 -14.02 6.12 0.71
N LYS A 547 -12.98 6.69 0.07
CA LYS A 547 -12.80 8.15 -0.03
C LYS A 547 -13.47 8.72 -1.27
N PHE A 548 -13.29 8.09 -2.42
CA PHE A 548 -13.79 8.64 -3.70
C PHE A 548 -15.12 8.04 -4.15
N GLY A 549 -15.60 6.97 -3.51
CA GLY A 549 -16.85 6.29 -3.88
C GLY A 549 -16.81 5.71 -5.29
N LEU A 550 -15.61 5.34 -5.78
CA LEU A 550 -15.44 4.72 -7.09
C LEU A 550 -15.80 3.25 -6.99
N THR A 551 -16.66 2.81 -7.89
CA THR A 551 -17.19 1.44 -7.93
C THR A 551 -17.06 0.83 -9.31
N GLU A 552 -16.56 1.60 -10.29
CA GLU A 552 -16.39 1.16 -11.66
C GLU A 552 -15.28 0.10 -11.73
N PRO A 553 -15.50 -1.01 -12.44
CA PRO A 553 -14.59 -2.15 -12.43
C PRO A 553 -13.19 -1.82 -12.95
N GLY A 554 -13.06 -0.88 -13.89
CA GLY A 554 -11.78 -0.48 -14.45
C GLY A 554 -10.77 0.00 -13.40
N TRP A 555 -11.24 0.71 -12.36
CA TRP A 555 -10.39 1.19 -11.26
C TRP A 555 -9.79 0.05 -10.42
N PHE A 556 -10.46 -1.10 -10.39
CA PHE A 556 -10.08 -2.26 -9.61
C PHE A 556 -9.52 -3.39 -10.48
N SER A 557 -9.32 -3.15 -11.77
CA SER A 557 -8.76 -4.16 -12.67
C SER A 557 -7.31 -4.49 -12.29
N PRO A 558 -7.00 -5.76 -12.00
CA PRO A 558 -5.63 -6.21 -11.78
C PRO A 558 -4.94 -6.60 -13.11
N GLU A 559 -5.64 -6.50 -14.23
CA GLU A 559 -5.15 -6.97 -15.52
C GLU A 559 -3.99 -6.11 -16.02
N VAL A 560 -3.13 -6.71 -16.83
CA VAL A 560 -1.81 -6.17 -17.15
C VAL A 560 -1.71 -5.87 -18.63
N LEU A 561 -1.23 -4.66 -18.94
CA LEU A 561 -0.88 -4.20 -20.27
C LEU A 561 0.62 -4.33 -20.51
N TYR A 562 1.05 -4.27 -21.77
CA TYR A 562 2.45 -4.40 -22.18
C TYR A 562 2.95 -3.13 -22.85
N VAL A 563 4.13 -2.66 -22.42
CA VAL A 563 4.71 -1.38 -22.85
C VAL A 563 4.93 -1.29 -24.35
N GLU A 564 5.18 -2.43 -24.98
CA GLU A 564 5.52 -2.58 -26.40
C GLU A 564 4.41 -2.18 -27.35
N TYR A 565 3.16 -2.29 -26.90
CA TYR A 565 1.98 -1.99 -27.70
C TYR A 565 1.32 -0.69 -27.27
N PHE A 566 1.80 -0.10 -26.18
CA PHE A 566 1.18 1.09 -25.60
C PHE A 566 1.66 2.37 -26.31
N PRO A 567 0.76 3.28 -26.67
CA PRO A 567 1.14 4.58 -27.24
C PRO A 567 1.90 5.45 -26.24
N HIS A 568 3.10 5.89 -26.62
CA HIS A 568 3.99 6.68 -25.75
C HIS A 568 3.96 8.19 -26.04
N ASP A 569 3.51 8.58 -27.24
CA ASP A 569 3.63 9.98 -27.71
C ASP A 569 2.65 10.91 -26.99
N ASN A 570 1.47 10.41 -26.63
CA ASN A 570 0.43 11.18 -25.96
C ASN A 570 -0.13 10.41 -24.76
N PRO A 571 -0.56 11.10 -23.69
CA PRO A 571 -1.30 10.48 -22.60
C PRO A 571 -2.57 9.85 -23.16
N VAL A 572 -2.78 8.56 -22.86
CA VAL A 572 -3.95 7.81 -23.31
C VAL A 572 -4.84 7.49 -22.12
N ARG A 573 -6.09 7.94 -22.22
CA ARG A 573 -7.13 7.60 -21.26
C ARG A 573 -7.56 6.16 -21.49
N LEU A 574 -7.52 5.30 -20.48
CA LEU A 574 -8.04 3.94 -20.65
C LEU A 574 -9.57 3.96 -20.48
N PRO A 575 -10.32 3.11 -21.21
CA PRO A 575 -11.76 3.00 -20.99
C PRO A 575 -12.07 2.52 -19.57
N ILE A 576 -13.13 3.02 -18.96
CA ILE A 576 -13.56 2.67 -17.61
C ILE A 576 -14.67 1.62 -17.66
N THR A 577 -15.37 1.49 -18.80
CA THR A 577 -16.42 0.49 -18.97
C THR A 577 -15.83 -0.92 -18.99
N PRO A 578 -16.51 -1.90 -18.38
CA PRO A 578 -16.06 -3.29 -18.42
C PRO A 578 -15.96 -3.86 -19.84
N ASN A 579 -16.75 -3.35 -20.79
CA ASN A 579 -16.66 -3.75 -22.19
C ASN A 579 -15.41 -3.18 -22.87
N GLY A 580 -15.12 -1.88 -22.70
CA GLY A 580 -13.93 -1.26 -23.25
C GLY A 580 -12.65 -1.85 -22.65
N GLU A 581 -12.63 -2.06 -21.33
CA GLU A 581 -11.54 -2.74 -20.65
C GLU A 581 -11.29 -4.14 -21.22
N ARG A 582 -12.35 -4.96 -21.30
CA ARG A 582 -12.28 -6.31 -21.86
C ARG A 582 -11.73 -6.32 -23.28
N LEU A 583 -12.20 -5.41 -24.14
CA LEU A 583 -11.76 -5.36 -25.54
C LEU A 583 -10.27 -5.01 -25.65
N VAL A 584 -9.81 -3.97 -24.94
CA VAL A 584 -8.41 -3.54 -24.94
C VAL A 584 -7.49 -4.64 -24.37
N LEU A 585 -7.91 -5.32 -23.30
CA LEU A 585 -7.17 -6.43 -22.72
C LEU A 585 -7.09 -7.64 -23.65
N ALA A 586 -8.17 -7.96 -24.36
CA ALA A 586 -8.21 -9.03 -25.34
C ALA A 586 -7.23 -8.75 -26.50
N VAL A 587 -7.28 -7.53 -27.04
CA VAL A 587 -6.33 -7.06 -28.07
C VAL A 587 -4.88 -7.14 -27.57
N CYS A 588 -4.56 -6.51 -26.44
CA CYS A 588 -3.20 -6.51 -25.87
C CYS A 588 -2.65 -7.91 -25.62
N SER A 589 -3.49 -8.81 -25.10
CA SER A 589 -3.08 -10.18 -24.80
C SER A 589 -2.83 -10.98 -26.07
N LEU A 590 -3.70 -10.83 -27.07
CA LEU A 590 -3.53 -11.46 -28.37
C LEU A 590 -2.26 -10.95 -29.05
N MET A 591 -2.02 -9.64 -29.08
CA MET A 591 -0.81 -9.03 -29.61
C MET A 591 0.45 -9.64 -28.97
N ARG A 592 0.47 -9.75 -27.63
CA ARG A 592 1.59 -10.40 -26.94
C ARG A 592 1.77 -11.85 -27.38
N TRP A 593 0.69 -12.61 -27.52
CA TRP A 593 0.78 -14.01 -27.95
C TRP A 593 1.27 -14.13 -29.39
N LEU A 594 0.83 -13.25 -30.28
CA LEU A 594 1.28 -13.22 -31.67
C LEU A 594 2.76 -12.82 -31.77
N THR A 595 3.24 -11.87 -30.96
CA THR A 595 4.68 -11.54 -30.88
C THR A 595 5.51 -12.71 -30.35
N LEU A 596 5.03 -13.42 -29.33
CA LEU A 596 5.71 -14.63 -28.83
C LEU A 596 5.75 -15.75 -29.88
N ALA A 597 4.68 -15.89 -30.65
CA ALA A 597 4.61 -16.84 -31.76
C ALA A 597 5.60 -16.47 -32.88
N GLU A 598 5.70 -15.19 -33.21
CA GLU A 598 6.67 -14.64 -34.17
C GLU A 598 8.11 -14.91 -33.76
N ILE A 599 8.47 -14.66 -32.50
CA ILE A 599 9.79 -14.99 -31.95
C ILE A 599 10.07 -16.49 -32.10
N ASN A 600 9.13 -17.34 -31.66
CA ASN A 600 9.27 -18.79 -31.76
C ASN A 600 9.36 -19.27 -33.21
N TYR A 601 8.64 -18.61 -34.13
CA TYR A 601 8.66 -18.90 -35.56
C TYR A 601 10.06 -18.64 -36.13
N HIS A 602 10.58 -17.42 -35.96
CA HIS A 602 11.92 -17.07 -36.45
C HIS A 602 13.04 -17.90 -35.79
N GLN A 603 12.86 -18.31 -34.53
CA GLN A 603 13.83 -19.20 -33.85
C GLN A 603 13.76 -20.66 -34.35
N LYS A 604 12.55 -21.23 -34.55
CA LYS A 604 12.36 -22.67 -34.82
C LYS A 604 12.31 -23.06 -36.30
N PHE A 605 11.73 -22.25 -37.18
CA PHE A 605 11.50 -22.63 -38.60
C PHE A 605 12.80 -22.70 -39.44
N ASN A 606 13.94 -22.70 -38.76
CA ASN A 606 15.31 -22.87 -39.23
C ASN A 606 15.63 -24.23 -39.92
N LYS A 607 14.69 -25.18 -40.09
CA LYS A 607 15.06 -26.55 -40.48
C LYS A 607 14.26 -27.22 -41.60
N VAL A 608 13.07 -26.73 -41.96
CA VAL A 608 12.27 -27.36 -43.03
C VAL A 608 11.51 -26.27 -43.78
N ALA A 609 11.73 -26.17 -45.10
CA ALA A 609 11.07 -25.23 -46.00
C ALA A 609 9.58 -25.56 -46.25
N THR A 610 9.00 -26.47 -45.47
CA THR A 610 7.55 -26.70 -45.48
C THR A 610 6.93 -25.49 -44.78
N GLY A 611 6.20 -24.64 -45.53
CA GLY A 611 5.42 -23.53 -44.95
C GLY A 611 4.51 -24.01 -43.80
N LEU A 612 3.88 -23.08 -43.08
CA LEU A 612 2.96 -23.39 -41.97
C LEU A 612 1.92 -24.44 -42.38
N THR A 613 2.21 -25.73 -42.17
CA THR A 613 1.34 -26.82 -42.58
C THR A 613 0.15 -26.85 -41.64
N LEU A 614 -1.04 -26.86 -42.23
CA LEU A 614 -2.32 -26.81 -41.53
C LEU A 614 -2.55 -28.13 -40.78
N PHE A 615 -2.03 -28.25 -39.57
CA PHE A 615 -2.48 -29.30 -38.67
C PHE A 615 -3.77 -28.84 -37.98
N PRO A 616 -4.88 -29.60 -38.07
CA PRO A 616 -6.09 -29.30 -37.31
C PRO A 616 -5.74 -29.27 -35.83
N ASN A 617 -5.93 -28.11 -35.21
CA ASN A 617 -5.41 -27.83 -33.89
C ASN A 617 -6.53 -27.67 -32.87
N LYS A 618 -6.38 -28.32 -31.70
CA LYS A 618 -7.27 -28.16 -30.55
C LYS A 618 -7.41 -26.70 -30.08
N ARG A 619 -6.50 -25.80 -30.49
CA ARG A 619 -6.55 -24.36 -30.18
C ARG A 619 -7.50 -23.53 -31.04
N ASN A 620 -8.17 -24.15 -32.02
CA ASN A 620 -9.20 -23.47 -32.80
C ASN A 620 -10.34 -22.93 -31.91
N GLU A 621 -10.61 -23.59 -30.78
CA GLU A 621 -11.63 -23.11 -29.83
C GLU A 621 -11.25 -21.80 -29.15
N SER A 622 -9.98 -21.67 -28.71
CA SER A 622 -9.46 -20.41 -28.18
C SER A 622 -9.50 -19.28 -29.21
N ALA A 623 -9.21 -19.60 -30.48
CA ALA A 623 -9.26 -18.63 -31.57
C ALA A 623 -10.70 -18.22 -31.91
N LYS A 624 -11.68 -19.14 -31.84
CA LYS A 624 -13.10 -18.82 -31.97
C LYS A 624 -13.59 -17.96 -30.81
N GLN A 625 -13.21 -18.27 -29.57
CA GLN A 625 -13.53 -17.42 -28.42
C GLN A 625 -12.98 -16.00 -28.62
N MET A 626 -11.75 -15.89 -29.08
CA MET A 626 -11.13 -14.60 -29.39
C MET A 626 -11.89 -13.83 -30.48
N GLN A 627 -12.34 -14.53 -31.52
CA GLN A 627 -13.19 -13.94 -32.56
C GLN A 627 -14.52 -13.44 -31.99
N MET A 628 -15.12 -14.16 -31.05
CA MET A 628 -16.35 -13.73 -30.39
C MET A 628 -16.13 -12.48 -29.51
N GLU A 629 -14.99 -12.37 -28.82
CA GLU A 629 -14.69 -11.20 -27.98
C GLU A 629 -14.31 -9.95 -28.79
N LEU A 630 -13.51 -10.11 -29.84
CA LEU A 630 -13.04 -8.98 -30.67
C LEU A 630 -14.03 -8.61 -31.78
N GLY A 631 -14.88 -9.54 -32.20
CA GLY A 631 -15.60 -9.45 -33.46
C GLY A 631 -14.69 -9.78 -34.65
N GLN A 632 -15.31 -10.15 -35.77
CA GLN A 632 -14.59 -10.58 -36.97
C GLN A 632 -13.71 -9.46 -37.55
N PHE A 633 -14.22 -8.24 -37.62
CA PHE A 633 -13.51 -7.10 -38.22
C PHE A 633 -12.19 -6.78 -37.50
N LEU A 634 -12.22 -6.58 -36.18
CA LEU A 634 -11.02 -6.28 -35.39
C LEU A 634 -10.03 -7.45 -35.38
N LEU A 635 -10.52 -8.69 -35.35
CA LEU A 635 -9.66 -9.87 -35.44
C LEU A 635 -8.91 -9.91 -36.78
N SER A 636 -9.63 -9.71 -37.89
CA SER A 636 -9.04 -9.73 -39.23
C SER A 636 -7.98 -8.65 -39.40
N GLU A 637 -8.28 -7.43 -38.95
CA GLU A 637 -7.32 -6.33 -39.02
C GLU A 637 -6.08 -6.59 -38.15
N LEU A 638 -6.27 -7.11 -36.93
CA LEU A 638 -5.16 -7.46 -36.07
C LEU A 638 -4.29 -8.57 -36.68
N VAL A 639 -4.92 -9.61 -37.23
CA VAL A 639 -4.20 -10.71 -37.90
C VAL A 639 -3.40 -10.20 -39.09
N ALA A 640 -3.92 -9.24 -39.85
CA ALA A 640 -3.20 -8.63 -40.97
C ALA A 640 -1.85 -8.03 -40.54
N LEU A 641 -1.76 -7.45 -39.33
CA LEU A 641 -0.50 -6.89 -38.80
C LEU A 641 0.62 -7.93 -38.61
N TRP A 642 0.29 -9.22 -38.50
CA TRP A 642 1.27 -10.31 -38.38
C TRP A 642 1.41 -11.13 -39.65
N ARG A 643 0.39 -11.21 -40.51
CA ARG A 643 0.48 -11.90 -41.81
C ARG A 643 1.56 -11.32 -42.71
N ASP A 644 1.79 -10.01 -42.64
CA ASP A 644 2.85 -9.33 -43.40
C ASP A 644 4.26 -9.87 -43.04
N GLY A 645 4.48 -10.23 -41.77
CA GLY A 645 5.77 -10.77 -41.29
C GLY A 645 5.87 -12.30 -41.28
N MET A 646 4.72 -13.00 -41.24
CA MET A 646 4.63 -14.45 -41.26
C MET A 646 3.60 -14.89 -42.28
N GLN A 647 4.06 -15.04 -43.52
CA GLN A 647 3.22 -15.44 -44.64
C GLN A 647 2.59 -16.81 -44.36
N ALA A 648 1.26 -16.87 -44.46
CA ALA A 648 0.48 -18.09 -44.49
C ALA A 648 -0.21 -18.19 -45.85
N ALA A 649 -0.56 -19.41 -46.29
CA ALA A 649 -1.31 -19.59 -47.51
C ALA A 649 -2.63 -18.80 -47.46
N ASN A 650 -3.04 -18.18 -48.57
CA ASN A 650 -4.25 -17.34 -48.65
C ASN A 650 -5.55 -18.07 -48.24
N ILE A 651 -5.53 -19.40 -48.19
CA ILE A 651 -6.65 -20.27 -47.84
C ILE A 651 -6.89 -20.31 -46.31
N VAL A 652 -5.95 -19.85 -45.50
CA VAL A 652 -6.05 -19.93 -44.03
C VAL A 652 -6.97 -18.82 -43.50
N THR A 653 -8.04 -19.21 -42.82
CA THR A 653 -8.94 -18.27 -42.12
C THR A 653 -8.24 -17.61 -40.94
N ASP A 654 -8.69 -16.43 -40.51
CA ASP A 654 -8.07 -15.71 -39.38
C ASP A 654 -8.09 -16.51 -38.08
N CYS A 655 -9.18 -17.24 -37.81
CA CYS A 655 -9.23 -18.12 -36.64
C CYS A 655 -8.23 -19.28 -36.74
N ALA A 656 -8.08 -19.89 -37.91
CA ALA A 656 -7.09 -20.95 -38.11
C ALA A 656 -5.66 -20.39 -37.95
N TYR A 657 -5.41 -19.20 -38.49
CA TYR A 657 -4.14 -18.50 -38.32
C TYR A 657 -3.84 -18.25 -36.84
N VAL A 658 -4.78 -17.68 -36.09
CA VAL A 658 -4.62 -17.44 -34.65
C VAL A 658 -4.43 -18.76 -33.89
N GLY A 659 -5.15 -19.83 -34.23
CA GLY A 659 -4.98 -21.15 -33.61
C GLY A 659 -3.56 -21.72 -33.80
N ILE A 660 -2.99 -21.57 -35.00
CA ILE A 660 -1.60 -21.93 -35.31
C ILE A 660 -0.64 -21.06 -34.49
N MET A 661 -0.85 -19.75 -34.49
CA MET A 661 0.01 -18.80 -33.77
C MET A 661 0.02 -19.04 -32.27
N LEU A 662 -1.15 -19.28 -31.66
CA LEU A 662 -1.22 -19.65 -30.25
C LEU A 662 -0.38 -20.89 -29.95
N THR A 663 -0.32 -21.84 -30.88
CA THR A 663 0.49 -23.07 -30.73
C THR A 663 1.97 -22.77 -30.80
N LEU A 664 2.38 -21.91 -31.73
CA LEU A 664 3.76 -21.46 -31.85
C LEU A 664 4.24 -20.69 -30.62
N ALA A 665 3.37 -19.87 -30.01
CA ALA A 665 3.65 -19.16 -28.76
C ALA A 665 3.90 -20.08 -27.55
N ARG A 666 3.66 -21.40 -27.69
CA ARG A 666 3.78 -22.43 -26.63
C ARG A 666 3.00 -22.12 -25.34
N ARG A 667 2.01 -21.23 -25.38
CA ARG A 667 1.21 -20.90 -24.20
C ARG A 667 0.40 -22.12 -23.74
N PRO A 668 0.37 -22.51 -22.46
CA PRO A 668 -0.53 -23.54 -21.99
C PRO A 668 -2.00 -23.14 -22.24
N ASN A 669 -2.84 -24.06 -22.72
CA ASN A 669 -4.28 -23.79 -22.90
C ASN A 669 -4.96 -23.27 -21.61
N VAL A 670 -4.43 -23.67 -20.45
CA VAL A 670 -4.91 -23.23 -19.13
C VAL A 670 -4.74 -21.72 -18.95
N GLU A 671 -3.62 -21.13 -19.39
CA GLU A 671 -3.39 -19.69 -19.26
C GLU A 671 -4.30 -18.89 -20.18
N THR A 672 -4.45 -19.33 -21.43
CA THR A 672 -5.36 -18.71 -22.41
C THR A 672 -6.81 -18.79 -21.93
N ARG A 673 -7.24 -19.96 -21.43
CA ARG A 673 -8.57 -20.13 -20.84
C ARG A 673 -8.75 -19.31 -19.57
N GLY A 674 -7.71 -19.20 -18.75
CA GLY A 674 -7.70 -18.34 -17.57
C GLY A 674 -7.92 -16.88 -17.93
N ALA A 675 -7.29 -16.37 -18.99
CA ALA A 675 -7.52 -15.03 -19.50
C ALA A 675 -8.98 -14.83 -19.93
N PHE A 676 -9.54 -15.75 -20.74
CA PHE A 676 -10.95 -15.68 -21.14
C PHE A 676 -11.92 -15.70 -19.94
N ILE A 677 -11.66 -16.55 -18.94
CA ILE A 677 -12.48 -16.60 -17.71
C ILE A 677 -12.42 -15.25 -16.98
N ARG A 678 -11.24 -14.62 -16.90
CA ARG A 678 -11.10 -13.29 -16.27
C ARG A 678 -11.84 -12.23 -17.06
N TRP A 679 -11.73 -12.22 -18.39
CA TRP A 679 -12.47 -11.30 -19.26
C TRP A 679 -13.98 -11.47 -19.16
N ALA A 680 -14.47 -12.70 -19.13
CA ALA A 680 -15.89 -13.00 -18.93
C ALA A 680 -16.39 -12.55 -17.55
N LYS A 681 -15.54 -12.58 -16.50
CA LYS A 681 -15.89 -12.07 -15.17
C LYS A 681 -16.03 -10.54 -15.17
N ILE A 682 -15.22 -9.81 -15.93
CA ILE A 682 -15.31 -8.35 -16.06
C ILE A 682 -16.70 -7.95 -16.59
N GLY A 683 -17.21 -8.64 -17.61
CA GLY A 683 -18.55 -8.38 -18.17
C GLY A 683 -19.73 -8.78 -17.27
N ASN A 684 -19.56 -9.82 -16.44
CA ASN A 684 -20.65 -10.40 -15.63
C ASN A 684 -20.78 -9.80 -14.22
N GLY A 685 -19.83 -8.98 -13.77
CA GLY A 685 -19.74 -8.47 -12.39
C GLY A 685 -20.98 -7.73 -11.87
N ARG A 686 -21.83 -7.19 -12.74
CA ARG A 686 -23.07 -6.50 -12.34
C ARG A 686 -24.21 -7.42 -11.87
N ARG A 687 -24.17 -8.73 -12.13
CA ARG A 687 -25.29 -9.62 -11.74
C ARG A 687 -25.19 -10.23 -10.34
N ARG A 688 -24.10 -10.01 -9.60
CA ARG A 688 -23.87 -10.67 -8.30
C ARG A 688 -23.93 -9.78 -7.05
N MET A 689 -24.06 -8.46 -7.20
CA MET A 689 -24.30 -7.59 -6.04
C MET A 689 -25.82 -7.34 -5.89
N ASN A 690 -26.41 -8.00 -4.89
CA ASN A 690 -27.79 -7.92 -4.38
C ASN A 690 -28.97 -8.31 -5.28
N PRO A 691 -29.51 -9.53 -5.12
CA PRO A 691 -30.94 -9.81 -5.29
C PRO A 691 -31.80 -9.36 -4.09
N ASP A 692 -31.19 -8.99 -2.96
CA ASP A 692 -31.90 -8.62 -1.73
C ASP A 692 -32.19 -7.12 -1.68
N HIS A 693 -33.21 -6.68 -2.41
CA HIS A 693 -34.18 -5.67 -1.96
C HIS A 693 -35.39 -5.79 -2.89
N GLY A 694 -36.38 -6.53 -2.40
CA GLY A 694 -37.58 -6.84 -3.13
C GLY A 694 -38.46 -5.61 -3.36
N ASP A 695 -38.53 -5.17 -4.60
CA ASP A 695 -39.78 -4.65 -5.15
C ASP A 695 -40.60 -5.85 -5.64
N GLN A 696 -41.39 -6.44 -4.72
CA GLN A 696 -42.53 -7.24 -5.13
C GLN A 696 -43.57 -6.30 -5.75
N PRO A 697 -44.04 -6.53 -6.99
CA PRO A 697 -45.16 -5.79 -7.52
C PRO A 697 -46.41 -6.15 -6.70
N GLN A 698 -47.04 -5.13 -6.11
CA GLN A 698 -48.32 -5.24 -5.43
C GLN A 698 -49.32 -6.01 -6.31
N LYS A 699 -49.63 -7.24 -5.89
CA LYS A 699 -50.84 -7.94 -6.32
C LYS A 699 -52.03 -7.11 -5.83
N ARG A 700 -52.70 -6.43 -6.76
CA ARG A 700 -54.06 -5.93 -6.56
C ARG A 700 -54.98 -7.10 -6.26
N SER A 701 -55.62 -7.06 -5.09
CA SER A 701 -56.72 -7.93 -4.71
C SER A 701 -57.94 -7.69 -5.62
N ARG A 702 -58.53 -8.79 -6.08
CA ARG A 702 -59.97 -8.92 -6.29
C ARG A 702 -60.50 -9.75 -5.15
#